data_AF-A0A5J4KVH7-F1
#
_entry.id   AF-A0A5J4KVH7-F1
#
_cell.length_a   1.000
_cell.length_b   1.000
_cell.length_c   1.000
_cell.angle_alpha   90.00
_cell.angle_beta   90.00
_cell.angle_gamma   90.00
#
_symmetry.space_group_name_H-M   'P 1'
#
loop_
_entity.id
_entity.type
_entity.pdbx_description
1 polymer ?
#
loop_
_entity_poly.entity_id
_entity_poly.type
_entity_poly.pdbx_seq_one_letter_code
_entity_poly.pdbx_strand_id
1 'polypeptide(L)'
;MQVIFAGGAAGVGASCVAIQIAERWIVVDAGVRVDRSADPLPDLALLEDKDVQAIFVTHAHADHIGALPLLHRAFPSAPIYTSRATHLLMEIMLADALKIMNKRAVEEMEIPLYPAALVGSMLSRVRPIPVGESCTVAQLPGVTIHTSRAGHIAGAMSLGFVSKQESIVVSGDISMTPQRTILGAVPPALERPDLLILESTYGARLHPNRQAEEQRMAQAVAEGLKTGHVLLPCFGLGRGQEILLLLQAMQEQGVVPVFPIHVDGLVRRVCTAYQLMPEALTPRLSRQIRKGFLPFQGDNVNFVRDARERQTILDGPPACIIASSGMLTGGPSAWYAARLAGNPNASILITGYQDEESPGKKLLDLAEHKKDTLQLENQQIMVQCNVAKYSLSAHADGGELASYASHLKPRRVALVHGDDDARRALLGLLEQTEVLLPKNGDTLDLSVLQKKKKVEPLAPAPTPVEPESLPYGIGEDGIFNASHLEQLWKALEHVPSYQVVTVRELVNVWYGDRAIPEHAMWLSDVLEDEQPYDEPYFTPAGEISEAYYVRRTQEDEQEDRLRKLVGRIILLRTNPAAAKPVLCRAIDTRDTLRVLFPRGESFDRTRYPLRALLDVMGPLPYQEELSEKELLTNCVRNARRIRKGLSAHELARNCQEDTAYTLTELCNLAGVSQHKVEERLALAKLLQQHPQIFTQHDDLVDGQGPVHYGLAPTWREALEQPEQRERPDQNWILATIERYIGTPPELIRRSLDGETGDVTLSFLYPEGAWERYHEQLDAAAEEAGVNIDISPQTPLKEMTSFAQRQLPSGLTVQGNPSIFLDQRMIRFTCSGQVSEGEMQTAQQQVLAETGWTLEVAGIAESRQPAQPVSRARSAVATPNATGTAIQEQQAISIARDLLGDLAGFRKVGIEKTNYTLRVRFEFPEVAQQRYASIFEQIESSTGWQIRLYPLTPTQEALAAMAHSLLPDGLEVIGKPSIYWDRNTVGVLCKGTAEVSAAYEARQQFTAETAWTLELQGMSLQAAPATRDGQKLEPITTADEPAQGNGSAADEPAEPQEVKQLLVEMDPASRVTQVQAMAIASQLLSDAEDLYQIGVDAKRGCLWLHFHFPQGARVHYADRFQEITAQTGWGIELHERVHLKALINTARKLIPIEAKIIGKPIIDHAHQRITFTGIGAMSQSEKEEAQRVFTEVTAWQLELRMGTSQESADRS
;
A
#
# COMPACT_ATOMS: atom_id res chain seq x y z
N MET A 1 -53.43 -8.59 6.75
CA MET A 1 -52.05 -8.17 7.06
C MET A 1 -51.93 -8.08 8.56
N GLN A 2 -50.99 -8.82 9.14
CA GLN A 2 -50.57 -8.69 10.52
C GLN A 2 -49.10 -8.32 10.57
N VAL A 3 -48.69 -7.50 11.54
CA VAL A 3 -47.29 -7.11 11.76
C VAL A 3 -46.95 -7.32 13.22
N ILE A 4 -45.89 -8.09 13.48
CA ILE A 4 -45.37 -8.35 14.83
C ILE A 4 -44.06 -7.59 14.99
N PHE A 5 -43.99 -6.76 16.02
CA PHE A 5 -42.78 -6.00 16.36
C PHE A 5 -41.96 -6.77 17.39
N ALA A 6 -41.11 -7.71 16.92
CA ALA A 6 -40.31 -8.57 17.79
C ALA A 6 -39.10 -7.85 18.43
N GLY A 7 -38.65 -6.74 17.85
CA GLY A 7 -37.60 -5.91 18.44
C GLY A 7 -37.40 -4.58 17.72
N GLY A 8 -36.80 -3.61 18.43
CA GLY A 8 -36.47 -2.28 17.91
C GLY A 8 -37.65 -1.32 17.71
N ALA A 9 -38.83 -1.56 18.33
CA ALA A 9 -40.02 -0.74 18.09
C ALA A 9 -40.09 0.53 18.95
N ALA A 10 -39.67 0.44 20.22
CA ALA A 10 -39.65 1.56 21.18
C ALA A 10 -38.23 1.87 21.69
N GLY A 11 -37.22 1.64 20.84
CA GLY A 11 -35.83 1.93 21.12
C GLY A 11 -34.94 1.62 19.93
N VAL A 12 -33.67 2.00 20.03
CA VAL A 12 -32.64 1.73 19.02
C VAL A 12 -32.01 0.36 19.28
N GLY A 13 -31.73 -0.44 18.25
CA GLY A 13 -31.13 -1.76 18.41
C GLY A 13 -32.11 -2.93 18.50
N ALA A 14 -31.59 -4.14 18.21
CA ALA A 14 -32.35 -5.38 18.11
C ALA A 14 -33.54 -5.31 17.14
N SER A 15 -33.39 -4.59 16.02
CA SER A 15 -34.44 -4.44 15.01
C SER A 15 -34.86 -5.80 14.46
N CYS A 16 -36.16 -6.11 14.57
CA CYS A 16 -36.75 -7.34 14.06
C CYS A 16 -38.26 -7.15 13.90
N VAL A 17 -38.76 -7.21 12.66
CA VAL A 17 -40.19 -7.06 12.37
C VAL A 17 -40.66 -8.24 11.52
N ALA A 18 -41.68 -8.95 11.97
CA ALA A 18 -42.32 -9.99 11.18
C ALA A 18 -43.62 -9.47 10.56
N ILE A 19 -43.82 -9.75 9.28
CA ILE A 19 -44.93 -9.24 8.47
C ILE A 19 -45.63 -10.43 7.83
N GLN A 20 -46.95 -10.50 7.99
CA GLN A 20 -47.79 -11.42 7.23
C GLN A 20 -48.37 -10.71 6.01
N ILE A 21 -47.94 -11.12 4.82
CA ILE A 21 -48.40 -10.59 3.53
C ILE A 21 -48.75 -11.75 2.59
N ALA A 22 -49.89 -11.65 1.90
CA ALA A 22 -50.41 -12.73 1.06
C ALA A 22 -50.44 -14.08 1.79
N GLU A 23 -50.90 -14.07 3.05
CA GLU A 23 -51.00 -15.22 3.97
C GLU A 23 -49.66 -15.85 4.38
N ARG A 24 -48.52 -15.33 3.92
CA ARG A 24 -47.17 -15.82 4.20
C ARG A 24 -46.44 -14.91 5.18
N TRP A 25 -45.65 -15.49 6.09
CA TRP A 25 -44.83 -14.73 7.03
C TRP A 25 -43.45 -14.45 6.43
N ILE A 26 -43.00 -13.20 6.57
CA ILE A 26 -41.63 -12.77 6.29
C ILE A 26 -41.07 -12.06 7.52
N VAL A 27 -39.75 -12.05 7.64
CA VAL A 27 -39.07 -11.27 8.69
C VAL A 27 -38.15 -10.25 8.02
N VAL A 28 -38.17 -9.02 8.52
CA VAL A 28 -37.27 -7.95 8.09
C VAL A 28 -36.34 -7.60 9.25
N ASP A 29 -35.04 -7.80 9.00
CA ASP A 29 -33.92 -7.65 9.94
C ASP A 29 -33.99 -8.56 11.19
N ALA A 30 -32.83 -8.80 11.79
CA ALA A 30 -32.67 -9.48 13.07
C ALA A 30 -31.38 -9.00 13.74
N GLY A 31 -31.49 -7.92 14.51
CA GLY A 31 -30.37 -7.23 15.14
C GLY A 31 -29.99 -7.68 16.53
N VAL A 32 -28.95 -7.05 17.09
CA VAL A 32 -28.67 -7.05 18.54
C VAL A 32 -28.65 -5.63 19.10
N ARG A 33 -29.03 -5.49 20.37
CA ARG A 33 -28.83 -4.25 21.13
C ARG A 33 -27.40 -4.20 21.65
N VAL A 34 -26.79 -3.02 21.60
CA VAL A 34 -25.44 -2.79 22.13
C VAL A 34 -25.47 -2.46 23.62
N ASP A 35 -26.54 -1.78 24.06
CA ASP A 35 -26.87 -1.53 25.46
C ASP A 35 -27.19 -2.85 26.21
N ARG A 36 -26.57 -3.03 27.37
CA ARG A 36 -26.68 -4.21 28.25
C ARG A 36 -27.73 -4.04 29.36
N SER A 37 -28.40 -2.89 29.47
CA SER A 37 -29.44 -2.62 30.47
C SER A 37 -30.75 -3.40 30.23
N ALA A 38 -30.97 -3.83 28.99
CA ALA A 38 -32.13 -4.61 28.54
C ALA A 38 -31.69 -5.87 27.78
N ASP A 39 -32.66 -6.72 27.41
CA ASP A 39 -32.38 -7.92 26.60
C ASP A 39 -31.70 -7.53 25.28
N PRO A 40 -30.51 -8.09 24.97
CA PRO A 40 -29.79 -7.77 23.75
C PRO A 40 -30.44 -8.37 22.48
N LEU A 41 -31.35 -9.33 22.63
CA LEU A 41 -31.94 -10.06 21.50
C LEU A 41 -33.39 -9.60 21.22
N PRO A 42 -33.84 -9.74 19.96
CA PRO A 42 -35.27 -9.67 19.66
C PRO A 42 -36.00 -10.88 20.25
N ASP A 43 -37.28 -10.71 20.55
CA ASP A 43 -38.12 -11.80 21.07
C ASP A 43 -38.54 -12.74 19.93
N LEU A 44 -37.66 -13.69 19.62
CA LEU A 44 -37.89 -14.69 18.57
C LEU A 44 -38.98 -15.70 18.94
N ALA A 45 -39.35 -15.82 20.22
CA ALA A 45 -40.40 -16.74 20.66
C ALA A 45 -41.76 -16.38 20.06
N LEU A 46 -41.98 -15.10 19.77
CA LEU A 46 -43.18 -14.60 19.09
C LEU A 46 -43.36 -15.18 17.66
N LEU A 47 -42.31 -15.78 17.10
CA LEU A 47 -42.28 -16.32 15.76
C LEU A 47 -42.35 -17.85 15.72
N GLU A 48 -42.27 -18.56 16.85
CA GLU A 48 -42.20 -20.03 16.90
C GLU A 48 -43.37 -20.72 16.19
N ASP A 49 -44.58 -20.15 16.28
CA ASP A 49 -45.79 -20.67 15.64
C ASP A 49 -45.98 -20.17 14.18
N LYS A 50 -45.00 -19.48 13.59
CA LYS A 50 -45.12 -18.84 12.27
C LYS A 50 -44.27 -19.58 11.23
N ASP A 51 -44.86 -19.94 10.09
CA ASP A 51 -44.11 -20.49 8.95
C ASP A 51 -43.47 -19.35 8.13
N VAL A 52 -42.27 -18.92 8.58
CA VAL A 52 -41.48 -17.86 7.93
C VAL A 52 -40.93 -18.36 6.59
N GLN A 53 -41.42 -17.76 5.49
CA GLN A 53 -41.03 -18.16 4.13
C GLN A 53 -39.74 -17.51 3.65
N ALA A 54 -39.43 -16.31 4.12
CA ALA A 54 -38.28 -15.53 3.67
C ALA A 54 -37.86 -14.49 4.71
N ILE A 55 -36.57 -14.20 4.76
CA ILE A 55 -35.98 -13.16 5.59
C ILE A 55 -35.41 -12.08 4.66
N PHE A 56 -35.63 -10.81 4.97
CA PHE A 56 -35.06 -9.68 4.24
C PHE A 56 -34.17 -8.85 5.16
N VAL A 57 -33.01 -8.43 4.67
CA VAL A 57 -32.06 -7.62 5.43
C VAL A 57 -31.89 -6.27 4.76
N THR A 58 -32.21 -5.19 5.48
CA THR A 58 -32.12 -3.81 4.99
C THR A 58 -30.66 -3.39 4.79
N HIS A 59 -29.79 -3.64 5.78
CA HIS A 59 -28.38 -3.28 5.75
C HIS A 59 -27.54 -4.03 6.80
N ALA A 60 -26.21 -3.88 6.76
CA ALA A 60 -25.25 -4.72 7.49
C ALA A 60 -24.84 -4.24 8.90
N HIS A 61 -25.56 -3.31 9.52
CA HIS A 61 -25.23 -2.93 10.91
C HIS A 61 -25.68 -4.00 11.91
N ALA A 62 -24.98 -4.07 13.06
CA ALA A 62 -25.16 -5.13 14.04
C ALA A 62 -26.58 -5.12 14.68
N ASP A 63 -27.16 -3.95 14.82
CA ASP A 63 -28.56 -3.70 15.20
C ASP A 63 -29.60 -4.15 14.17
N HIS A 64 -29.17 -4.64 13.00
CA HIS A 64 -30.03 -5.21 11.96
C HIS A 64 -29.65 -6.65 11.57
N ILE A 65 -28.41 -7.09 11.80
CA ILE A 65 -27.95 -8.45 11.42
C ILE A 65 -27.42 -9.31 12.57
N GLY A 66 -27.23 -8.73 13.75
CA GLY A 66 -26.51 -9.39 14.84
C GLY A 66 -27.18 -10.66 15.36
N ALA A 67 -28.51 -10.73 15.36
CA ALA A 67 -29.27 -11.93 15.75
C ALA A 67 -29.67 -12.81 14.56
N LEU A 68 -29.29 -12.43 13.34
CA LEU A 68 -29.62 -13.18 12.13
C LEU A 68 -29.16 -14.64 12.14
N PRO A 69 -27.99 -15.01 12.71
CA PRO A 69 -27.62 -16.42 12.86
C PRO A 69 -28.60 -17.20 13.76
N LEU A 70 -29.17 -16.57 14.79
CA LEU A 70 -30.16 -17.18 15.66
C LEU A 70 -31.51 -17.34 14.96
N LEU A 71 -31.92 -16.34 14.16
CA LEU A 71 -33.11 -16.42 13.33
C LEU A 71 -32.97 -17.53 12.27
N HIS A 72 -31.81 -17.65 11.62
CA HIS A 72 -31.50 -18.75 10.70
C HIS A 72 -31.58 -20.11 11.38
N ARG A 73 -31.11 -20.24 12.63
CA ARG A 73 -31.27 -21.49 13.39
C ARG A 73 -32.73 -21.84 13.66
N ALA A 74 -33.57 -20.85 13.94
CA ALA A 74 -35.01 -21.04 14.14
C ALA A 74 -35.74 -21.40 12.84
N PHE A 75 -35.31 -20.81 11.71
CA PHE A 75 -35.92 -21.00 10.39
C PHE A 75 -34.88 -21.40 9.33
N PRO A 76 -34.29 -22.61 9.42
CA PRO A 76 -33.13 -23.01 8.60
C PRO A 76 -33.44 -23.11 7.10
N SER A 77 -34.71 -23.26 6.73
CA SER A 77 -35.18 -23.36 5.35
C SER A 77 -35.51 -22.02 4.71
N ALA A 78 -35.57 -20.92 5.47
CA ALA A 78 -35.90 -19.60 4.94
C ALA A 78 -34.67 -18.96 4.27
N PRO A 79 -34.74 -18.57 2.97
CA PRO A 79 -33.68 -17.81 2.33
C PRO A 79 -33.59 -16.39 2.90
N ILE A 80 -32.38 -15.82 2.83
CA ILE A 80 -32.09 -14.48 3.35
C ILE A 80 -31.81 -13.54 2.17
N TYR A 81 -32.74 -12.66 1.85
CA TYR A 81 -32.60 -11.69 0.80
C TYR A 81 -31.95 -10.41 1.28
N THR A 82 -30.97 -9.92 0.52
CA THR A 82 -30.27 -8.67 0.85
C THR A 82 -29.67 -8.04 -0.40
N SER A 83 -29.17 -6.81 -0.33
CA SER A 83 -28.41 -6.27 -1.46
C SER A 83 -27.04 -6.95 -1.58
N ARG A 84 -26.48 -6.97 -2.79
CA ARG A 84 -25.14 -7.54 -3.04
C ARG A 84 -24.06 -6.95 -2.14
N ALA A 85 -24.09 -5.65 -1.89
CA ALA A 85 -23.14 -4.97 -1.02
C ALA A 85 -23.35 -5.33 0.45
N THR A 86 -24.60 -5.39 0.92
CA THR A 86 -24.93 -5.81 2.28
C THR A 86 -24.44 -7.23 2.57
N HIS A 87 -24.62 -8.19 1.66
CA HIS A 87 -24.07 -9.55 1.80
C HIS A 87 -22.55 -9.51 2.08
N LEU A 88 -21.78 -8.80 1.25
CA LEU A 88 -20.32 -8.72 1.43
C LEU A 88 -19.92 -8.10 2.78
N LEU A 89 -20.69 -7.11 3.24
CA LEU A 89 -20.46 -6.44 4.51
C LEU A 89 -20.87 -7.31 5.71
N MET A 90 -21.96 -8.08 5.61
CA MET A 90 -22.42 -8.99 6.65
C MET A 90 -21.32 -9.97 7.07
N GLU A 91 -20.59 -10.54 6.10
CA GLU A 91 -19.48 -11.46 6.42
C GLU A 91 -18.39 -10.78 7.25
N ILE A 92 -18.06 -9.52 6.94
CA ILE A 92 -17.03 -8.77 7.66
C ILE A 92 -17.51 -8.43 9.07
N MET A 93 -18.75 -7.94 9.18
CA MET A 93 -19.38 -7.51 10.42
C MET A 93 -19.59 -8.69 11.38
N LEU A 94 -20.13 -9.81 10.91
CA LEU A 94 -20.35 -11.00 11.74
C LEU A 94 -19.05 -11.69 12.14
N ALA A 95 -18.02 -11.66 11.28
CA ALA A 95 -16.69 -12.15 11.65
C ALA A 95 -16.05 -11.29 12.77
N ASP A 96 -16.25 -9.97 12.73
CA ASP A 96 -15.79 -9.08 13.79
C ASP A 96 -16.58 -9.30 15.09
N ALA A 97 -17.90 -9.47 14.99
CA ALA A 97 -18.75 -9.82 16.12
C ALA A 97 -18.32 -11.14 16.79
N LEU A 98 -18.04 -12.20 16.02
CA LEU A 98 -17.50 -13.46 16.52
C LEU A 98 -16.16 -13.28 17.23
N LYS A 99 -15.27 -12.44 16.69
CA LYS A 99 -13.98 -12.13 17.33
C LYS A 99 -14.18 -11.45 18.69
N ILE A 100 -15.10 -10.48 18.76
CA ILE A 100 -15.43 -9.78 20.02
C ILE A 100 -16.05 -10.74 21.03
N MET A 101 -17.03 -11.55 20.60
CA MET A 101 -17.68 -12.55 21.46
C MET A 101 -16.68 -13.59 21.99
N ASN A 102 -15.79 -14.11 21.15
CA ASN A 102 -14.76 -15.06 21.58
C ASN A 102 -13.77 -14.44 22.56
N LYS A 103 -13.41 -13.17 22.36
CA LYS A 103 -12.55 -12.43 23.30
C LYS A 103 -13.23 -12.33 24.67
N ARG A 104 -14.51 -11.94 24.71
CA ARG A 104 -15.30 -11.88 25.95
C ARG A 104 -15.53 -13.25 26.58
N ALA A 105 -15.67 -14.30 25.78
CA ALA A 105 -15.78 -15.66 26.30
C ALA A 105 -14.54 -16.09 27.08
N VAL A 106 -13.36 -15.64 26.65
CA VAL A 106 -12.09 -15.91 27.34
C VAL A 106 -11.88 -14.96 28.53
N GLU A 107 -12.13 -13.66 28.36
CA GLU A 107 -11.80 -12.63 29.36
C GLU A 107 -12.89 -12.43 30.43
N GLU A 108 -14.17 -12.51 30.05
CA GLU A 108 -15.34 -12.22 30.88
C GLU A 108 -16.14 -13.51 31.21
N MET A 109 -15.73 -14.68 30.70
CA MET A 109 -16.47 -15.95 30.78
C MET A 109 -17.90 -15.88 30.22
N GLU A 110 -18.15 -14.97 29.28
CA GLU A 110 -19.45 -14.84 28.60
C GLU A 110 -19.64 -15.94 27.54
N ILE A 111 -20.82 -16.56 27.48
CA ILE A 111 -21.10 -17.54 26.42
C ILE A 111 -21.37 -16.77 25.10
N PRO A 112 -20.67 -17.08 23.99
CA PRO A 112 -20.97 -16.48 22.69
C PRO A 112 -22.43 -16.74 22.30
N LEU A 113 -23.10 -15.73 21.72
CA LEU A 113 -24.50 -15.85 21.28
C LEU A 113 -24.69 -17.01 20.28
N TYR A 114 -23.70 -17.21 19.39
CA TYR A 114 -23.71 -18.27 18.39
C TYR A 114 -22.30 -18.68 17.96
N PRO A 115 -22.12 -19.93 17.49
CA PRO A 115 -20.83 -20.41 16.98
C PRO A 115 -20.55 -19.94 15.56
N ALA A 116 -19.27 -19.97 15.16
CA ALA A 116 -18.84 -19.60 13.81
C ALA A 116 -19.45 -20.46 12.70
N ALA A 117 -19.70 -21.74 12.97
CA ALA A 117 -20.35 -22.65 12.02
C ALA A 117 -21.77 -22.20 11.64
N LEU A 118 -22.53 -21.66 12.61
CA LEU A 118 -23.88 -21.16 12.35
C LEU A 118 -23.86 -19.92 11.45
N VAL A 119 -22.85 -19.06 11.58
CA VAL A 119 -22.64 -17.93 10.67
C VAL A 119 -22.31 -18.42 9.25
N GLY A 120 -21.48 -19.45 9.10
CA GLY A 120 -21.16 -20.05 7.82
C GLY A 120 -22.40 -20.62 7.11
N SER A 121 -23.18 -21.43 7.82
CA SER A 121 -24.44 -22.00 7.33
C SER A 121 -25.46 -20.90 6.98
N MET A 122 -25.55 -19.84 7.77
CA MET A 122 -26.45 -18.72 7.48
C MET A 122 -26.02 -17.96 6.22
N LEU A 123 -24.72 -17.67 6.06
CA LEU A 123 -24.22 -16.95 4.88
C LEU A 123 -24.48 -17.71 3.57
N SER A 124 -24.51 -19.05 3.59
CA SER A 124 -24.84 -19.85 2.40
C SER A 124 -26.32 -19.73 1.97
N ARG A 125 -27.19 -19.23 2.84
CA ARG A 125 -28.61 -18.92 2.56
C ARG A 125 -28.84 -17.52 2.00
N VAL A 126 -27.81 -16.69 1.96
CA VAL A 126 -27.96 -15.30 1.52
C VAL A 126 -28.12 -15.26 -0.01
N ARG A 127 -29.15 -14.55 -0.47
CA ARG A 127 -29.53 -14.35 -1.87
C ARG A 127 -29.55 -12.86 -2.18
N PRO A 128 -28.63 -12.36 -3.01
CA PRO A 128 -28.65 -10.96 -3.43
C PRO A 128 -29.90 -10.62 -4.23
N ILE A 129 -30.52 -9.46 -3.98
CA ILE A 129 -31.58 -8.86 -4.81
C ILE A 129 -31.11 -7.51 -5.38
N PRO A 130 -31.64 -7.08 -6.54
CA PRO A 130 -31.29 -5.78 -7.11
C PRO A 130 -31.73 -4.64 -6.19
N VAL A 131 -31.10 -3.47 -6.34
CA VAL A 131 -31.45 -2.25 -5.59
C VAL A 131 -31.89 -1.17 -6.55
N GLY A 132 -33.09 -0.62 -6.32
CA GLY A 132 -33.68 0.41 -7.19
C GLY A 132 -34.57 -0.15 -8.30
N GLU A 133 -34.75 -1.47 -8.33
CA GLU A 133 -35.60 -2.18 -9.27
C GLU A 133 -36.63 -3.02 -8.51
N SER A 134 -37.75 -3.30 -9.18
CA SER A 134 -38.79 -4.17 -8.63
C SER A 134 -38.53 -5.61 -9.05
N CYS A 135 -38.70 -6.54 -8.12
CA CYS A 135 -38.44 -7.96 -8.35
C CYS A 135 -39.49 -8.84 -7.64
N THR A 136 -39.48 -10.12 -7.95
CA THR A 136 -40.31 -11.15 -7.30
C THR A 136 -39.42 -12.29 -6.82
N VAL A 137 -39.86 -13.03 -5.81
CA VAL A 137 -39.14 -14.20 -5.29
C VAL A 137 -40.09 -15.39 -5.17
N ALA A 138 -39.59 -16.61 -5.41
CA ALA A 138 -40.40 -17.83 -5.43
C ALA A 138 -41.13 -18.09 -4.09
N GLN A 139 -40.56 -17.65 -2.99
CA GLN A 139 -41.09 -17.81 -1.64
C GLN A 139 -42.33 -16.94 -1.39
N LEU A 140 -42.58 -15.93 -2.22
CA LEU A 140 -43.69 -14.98 -2.10
C LEU A 140 -44.43 -14.80 -3.43
N PRO A 141 -45.09 -15.85 -3.94
CA PRO A 141 -45.84 -15.76 -5.19
C PRO A 141 -46.93 -14.69 -5.09
N GLY A 142 -47.03 -13.86 -6.12
CA GLY A 142 -47.99 -12.75 -6.17
C GLY A 142 -47.65 -11.54 -5.29
N VAL A 143 -46.43 -11.47 -4.74
CA VAL A 143 -45.89 -10.29 -4.04
C VAL A 143 -44.77 -9.67 -4.87
N THR A 144 -44.92 -8.40 -5.22
CA THR A 144 -43.86 -7.60 -5.85
C THR A 144 -43.05 -6.89 -4.76
N ILE A 145 -41.73 -7.03 -4.84
CA ILE A 145 -40.78 -6.40 -3.94
C ILE A 145 -40.16 -5.20 -4.63
N HIS A 146 -40.44 -4.01 -4.11
CA HIS A 146 -39.85 -2.74 -4.55
C HIS A 146 -38.65 -2.42 -3.66
N THR A 147 -37.46 -2.49 -4.24
CA THR A 147 -36.24 -2.09 -3.52
C THR A 147 -35.87 -0.66 -3.89
N SER A 148 -35.37 0.11 -2.93
CA SER A 148 -34.78 1.41 -3.22
C SER A 148 -33.59 1.68 -2.33
N ARG A 149 -32.69 2.54 -2.78
CA ARG A 149 -31.51 2.92 -2.00
C ARG A 149 -31.95 3.71 -0.76
N ALA A 150 -31.47 3.30 0.42
CA ALA A 150 -31.74 3.98 1.69
C ALA A 150 -30.73 5.09 2.01
N GLY A 151 -29.56 5.11 1.36
CA GLY A 151 -28.59 6.21 1.50
C GLY A 151 -27.88 6.33 2.85
N HIS A 152 -28.02 5.32 3.71
CA HIS A 152 -27.42 5.23 5.04
C HIS A 152 -25.98 4.65 5.03
N ILE A 153 -25.81 3.43 4.51
CA ILE A 153 -24.50 2.80 4.23
C ILE A 153 -24.50 2.12 2.85
N ALA A 154 -23.32 1.67 2.38
CA ALA A 154 -23.23 0.97 1.09
C ALA A 154 -24.09 -0.31 1.12
N GLY A 155 -25.00 -0.42 0.15
CA GLY A 155 -25.95 -1.54 0.07
C GLY A 155 -27.22 -1.39 0.91
N ALA A 156 -27.36 -0.34 1.72
CA ALA A 156 -28.58 -0.12 2.48
C ALA A 156 -29.78 0.12 1.55
N MET A 157 -30.87 -0.59 1.81
CA MET A 157 -32.09 -0.50 1.01
C MET A 157 -33.36 -0.40 1.86
N SER A 158 -34.32 0.37 1.35
CA SER A 158 -35.71 0.34 1.80
C SER A 158 -36.47 -0.70 1.00
N LEU A 159 -37.41 -1.38 1.66
CA LEU A 159 -38.13 -2.53 1.12
C LEU A 159 -39.63 -2.26 1.08
N GLY A 160 -40.22 -2.24 -0.11
CA GLY A 160 -41.66 -2.21 -0.30
C GLY A 160 -42.18 -3.59 -0.72
N PHE A 161 -43.25 -4.07 -0.10
CA PHE A 161 -43.92 -5.31 -0.46
C PHE A 161 -45.35 -5.01 -0.88
N VAL A 162 -45.75 -5.47 -2.07
CA VAL A 162 -47.06 -5.19 -2.66
C VAL A 162 -47.70 -6.50 -3.09
N SER A 163 -48.87 -6.79 -2.54
CA SER A 163 -49.77 -7.87 -2.98
C SER A 163 -51.03 -7.28 -3.64
N LYS A 164 -51.96 -8.14 -4.08
CA LYS A 164 -53.26 -7.69 -4.62
C LYS A 164 -54.11 -6.88 -3.64
N GLN A 165 -53.91 -7.04 -2.34
CA GLN A 165 -54.79 -6.47 -1.31
C GLN A 165 -54.05 -5.52 -0.36
N GLU A 166 -52.73 -5.62 -0.27
CA GLU A 166 -51.95 -5.06 0.83
C GLU A 166 -50.62 -4.52 0.33
N SER A 167 -50.21 -3.38 0.88
CA SER A 167 -48.94 -2.73 0.55
C SER A 167 -48.26 -2.20 1.80
N ILE A 168 -46.98 -2.53 1.97
CA ILE A 168 -46.20 -2.13 3.14
C ILE A 168 -44.79 -1.71 2.72
N VAL A 169 -44.24 -0.68 3.37
CA VAL A 169 -42.85 -0.25 3.19
C VAL A 169 -42.13 -0.30 4.52
N VAL A 170 -40.93 -0.86 4.53
CA VAL A 170 -39.97 -0.80 5.64
C VAL A 170 -38.81 0.05 5.18
N SER A 171 -38.57 1.17 5.86
CA SER A 171 -37.52 2.12 5.47
C SER A 171 -36.11 1.55 5.67
N GLY A 172 -35.93 0.74 6.73
CA GLY A 172 -34.61 0.54 7.35
C GLY A 172 -34.09 1.87 7.89
N ASP A 173 -32.77 1.95 8.09
CA ASP A 173 -32.12 3.23 8.35
C ASP A 173 -31.88 3.98 7.03
N ILE A 174 -32.29 5.24 6.97
CA ILE A 174 -32.28 6.09 5.78
C ILE A 174 -31.53 7.40 6.01
N SER A 175 -30.89 7.92 4.97
CA SER A 175 -30.36 9.29 4.94
C SER A 175 -30.61 9.94 3.59
N MET A 176 -31.39 11.02 3.57
CA MET A 176 -31.73 11.76 2.36
C MET A 176 -30.53 12.54 1.80
N THR A 177 -29.67 13.02 2.69
CA THR A 177 -28.48 13.79 2.31
C THR A 177 -27.40 12.87 1.69
N PRO A 178 -26.92 13.16 0.46
CA PRO A 178 -25.81 12.43 -0.15
C PRO A 178 -24.52 12.53 0.67
N GLN A 179 -23.78 11.43 0.72
CA GLN A 179 -22.49 11.30 1.38
C GLN A 179 -21.38 11.21 0.32
N ARG A 180 -20.12 11.32 0.72
CA ARG A 180 -18.97 11.15 -0.19
C ARG A 180 -18.86 9.72 -0.67
N THR A 181 -19.15 8.78 0.24
CA THR A 181 -19.12 7.33 -0.02
C THR A 181 -20.32 6.84 -0.83
N ILE A 182 -21.54 7.31 -0.49
CA ILE A 182 -22.81 6.81 -1.06
C ILE A 182 -23.79 7.93 -1.40
N LEU A 183 -24.72 7.65 -2.32
CA LEU A 183 -25.80 8.58 -2.67
C LEU A 183 -26.94 8.54 -1.65
N GLY A 184 -27.68 9.64 -1.51
CA GLY A 184 -28.81 9.75 -0.58
C GLY A 184 -30.01 8.88 -0.93
N ALA A 185 -30.92 8.72 0.03
CA ALA A 185 -32.08 7.84 -0.07
C ALA A 185 -33.01 8.22 -1.23
N VAL A 186 -33.67 7.22 -1.79
CA VAL A 186 -34.77 7.39 -2.75
C VAL A 186 -35.94 6.55 -2.22
N PRO A 187 -37.13 7.12 -2.05
CA PRO A 187 -38.31 6.33 -1.69
C PRO A 187 -38.58 5.23 -2.73
N PRO A 188 -39.07 4.04 -2.32
CA PRO A 188 -39.53 3.02 -3.26
C PRO A 188 -40.55 3.60 -4.25
N ALA A 189 -40.55 3.09 -5.48
CA ALA A 189 -41.49 3.48 -6.53
C ALA A 189 -42.90 2.92 -6.26
N LEU A 190 -43.47 3.32 -5.12
CA LEU A 190 -44.76 2.90 -4.60
C LEU A 190 -45.50 4.13 -4.07
N GLU A 191 -46.74 4.33 -4.52
CA GLU A 191 -47.59 5.40 -4.00
C GLU A 191 -48.64 4.84 -3.04
N ARG A 192 -48.85 5.54 -1.92
CA ARG A 192 -49.88 5.31 -0.92
C ARG A 192 -49.89 3.89 -0.32
N PRO A 193 -48.77 3.42 0.25
CA PRO A 193 -48.76 2.15 0.96
C PRO A 193 -49.74 2.16 2.14
N ASP A 194 -50.31 1.00 2.49
CA ASP A 194 -51.21 0.86 3.63
C ASP A 194 -50.48 1.12 4.96
N LEU A 195 -49.22 0.71 5.05
CA LEU A 195 -48.36 0.95 6.20
C LEU A 195 -46.94 1.31 5.75
N LEU A 196 -46.37 2.35 6.34
CA LEU A 196 -44.94 2.66 6.31
C LEU A 196 -44.36 2.41 7.69
N ILE A 197 -43.43 1.47 7.82
CA ILE A 197 -42.58 1.29 9.00
C ILE A 197 -41.35 2.16 8.79
N LEU A 198 -41.24 3.22 9.59
CA LEU A 198 -40.24 4.28 9.43
C LEU A 198 -39.32 4.34 10.66
N GLU A 199 -38.01 4.42 10.43
CA GLU A 199 -37.06 4.71 11.51
C GLU A 199 -37.32 6.08 12.14
N SER A 200 -36.88 6.28 13.38
CA SER A 200 -37.13 7.52 14.11
C SER A 200 -35.92 8.01 14.91
N THR A 201 -34.71 7.53 14.58
CA THR A 201 -33.46 7.78 15.31
C THR A 201 -33.21 9.26 15.63
N TYR A 202 -33.47 10.15 14.68
CA TYR A 202 -33.27 11.60 14.81
C TYR A 202 -34.58 12.41 14.70
N GLY A 203 -35.73 11.80 15.01
CA GLY A 203 -37.04 12.45 14.88
C GLY A 203 -37.20 13.76 15.67
N ALA A 204 -36.50 13.92 16.79
CA ALA A 204 -36.50 15.15 17.61
C ALA A 204 -35.39 16.15 17.29
N ARG A 205 -34.57 15.90 16.26
CA ARG A 205 -33.39 16.71 15.95
C ARG A 205 -33.47 17.29 14.55
N LEU A 206 -32.71 18.37 14.33
CA LEU A 206 -32.46 18.99 13.03
C LEU A 206 -30.95 18.96 12.78
N HIS A 207 -30.55 18.57 11.57
CA HIS A 207 -29.13 18.54 11.24
C HIS A 207 -28.59 19.96 11.00
N PRO A 208 -27.37 20.27 11.47
CA PRO A 208 -26.69 21.49 11.04
C PRO A 208 -26.33 21.40 9.56
N ASN A 209 -25.98 22.54 8.95
CA ASN A 209 -25.48 22.55 7.58
C ASN A 209 -24.25 21.63 7.47
N ARG A 210 -24.39 20.54 6.71
CA ARG A 210 -23.35 19.51 6.60
C ARG A 210 -22.01 20.09 6.15
N GLN A 211 -21.99 20.93 5.14
CA GLN A 211 -20.75 21.50 4.61
C GLN A 211 -20.01 22.35 5.65
N ALA A 212 -20.74 23.17 6.42
CA ALA A 212 -20.17 23.93 7.52
C ALA A 212 -19.60 23.01 8.61
N GLU A 213 -20.29 21.92 8.93
CA GLU A 213 -19.85 20.95 9.93
C GLU A 213 -18.61 20.15 9.48
N GLU A 214 -18.55 19.76 8.20
CA GLU A 214 -17.38 19.11 7.60
C GLU A 214 -16.14 20.01 7.68
N GLN A 215 -16.30 21.31 7.36
CA GLN A 215 -15.23 22.29 7.48
C GLN A 215 -14.80 22.51 8.93
N ARG A 216 -15.77 22.66 9.84
CA ARG A 216 -15.51 22.84 11.28
C ARG A 216 -14.72 21.67 11.87
N MET A 217 -15.07 20.43 11.48
CA MET A 217 -14.36 19.23 11.90
C MET A 217 -12.94 19.20 11.33
N ALA A 218 -12.78 19.41 10.02
CA ALA A 218 -11.47 19.38 9.38
C ALA A 218 -10.52 20.43 9.98
N GLN A 219 -11.01 21.65 10.21
CA GLN A 219 -10.24 22.72 10.86
C GLN A 219 -9.85 22.36 12.29
N ALA A 220 -10.75 21.75 13.06
CA ALA A 220 -10.45 21.32 14.42
C ALA A 220 -9.42 20.19 14.46
N VAL A 221 -9.44 19.27 13.49
CA VAL A 221 -8.36 18.28 13.31
C VAL A 221 -7.05 19.00 13.06
N ALA A 222 -7.00 19.92 12.09
CA ALA A 222 -5.79 20.66 11.77
C ALA A 222 -5.24 21.48 12.95
N GLU A 223 -6.13 22.08 13.76
CA GLU A 223 -5.74 22.83 14.95
C GLU A 223 -5.22 21.91 16.06
N GLY A 224 -5.92 20.82 16.35
CA GLY A 224 -5.49 19.84 17.37
C GLY A 224 -4.12 19.23 17.05
N LEU A 225 -3.83 19.02 15.76
CA LEU A 225 -2.55 18.49 15.29
C LEU A 225 -1.35 19.43 15.50
N LYS A 226 -1.58 20.73 15.73
CA LYS A 226 -0.50 21.65 16.12
C LYS A 226 0.02 21.37 17.52
N THR A 227 -0.83 20.82 18.38
CA THR A 227 -0.54 20.58 19.80
C THR A 227 -0.25 19.11 20.09
N GLY A 228 -0.93 18.17 19.44
CA GLY A 228 -0.78 16.73 19.71
C GLY A 228 -1.64 15.86 18.81
N HIS A 229 -1.74 14.56 19.13
CA HIS A 229 -2.55 13.63 18.33
C HIS A 229 -4.04 13.95 18.40
N VAL A 230 -4.74 13.69 17.30
CA VAL A 230 -6.20 13.83 17.21
C VAL A 230 -6.82 12.47 16.94
N LEU A 231 -7.73 12.03 17.80
CA LEU A 231 -8.50 10.80 17.66
C LEU A 231 -9.93 11.10 17.18
N LEU A 232 -10.33 10.43 16.11
CA LEU A 232 -11.69 10.41 15.56
C LEU A 232 -12.27 9.01 15.78
N PRO A 233 -12.94 8.75 16.93
CA PRO A 233 -13.66 7.51 17.12
C PRO A 233 -14.86 7.44 16.15
N CYS A 234 -14.97 6.35 15.42
CA CYS A 234 -16.04 6.14 14.45
C CYS A 234 -16.49 4.68 14.36
N PHE A 235 -17.71 4.46 13.87
CA PHE A 235 -18.15 3.13 13.49
C PHE A 235 -17.31 2.62 12.32
N GLY A 236 -16.95 1.32 12.39
CA GLY A 236 -16.12 0.68 11.37
C GLY A 236 -16.75 0.68 9.98
N LEU A 237 -18.08 0.62 9.93
CA LEU A 237 -18.90 0.65 8.74
C LEU A 237 -19.55 2.02 8.53
N GLY A 238 -19.43 2.58 7.33
CA GLY A 238 -20.00 3.87 6.96
C GLY A 238 -19.15 5.07 7.38
N ARG A 239 -19.18 5.43 8.67
CA ARG A 239 -18.63 6.70 9.18
C ARG A 239 -17.13 6.84 8.95
N GLY A 240 -16.35 5.80 9.23
CA GLY A 240 -14.89 5.85 9.09
C GLY A 240 -14.43 6.12 7.65
N GLN A 241 -15.11 5.52 6.67
CA GLN A 241 -14.83 5.75 5.24
C GLN A 241 -15.19 7.17 4.82
N GLU A 242 -16.31 7.70 5.34
CA GLU A 242 -16.77 9.06 5.05
C GLU A 242 -15.79 10.12 5.58
N ILE A 243 -15.35 9.99 6.84
CA ILE A 243 -14.39 10.90 7.47
C ILE A 243 -13.06 10.90 6.71
N LEU A 244 -12.58 9.72 6.31
CA LEU A 244 -11.33 9.59 5.57
C LEU A 244 -11.39 10.38 4.25
N LEU A 245 -12.42 10.15 3.44
CA LEU A 245 -12.60 10.86 2.17
C LEU A 245 -12.84 12.36 2.35
N LEU A 246 -13.50 12.75 3.45
CA LEU A 246 -13.69 14.15 3.81
C LEU A 246 -12.34 14.82 4.08
N LEU A 247 -11.50 14.25 4.93
CA LEU A 247 -10.20 14.83 5.26
C LEU A 247 -9.28 14.89 4.04
N GLN A 248 -9.23 13.82 3.24
CA GLN A 248 -8.47 13.82 1.98
C GLN A 248 -8.94 14.95 1.05
N ALA A 249 -10.25 15.11 0.87
CA ALA A 249 -10.76 16.18 0.02
C ALA A 249 -10.48 17.59 0.56
N MET A 250 -10.53 17.79 1.89
CA MET A 250 -10.19 19.08 2.50
C MET A 250 -8.70 19.41 2.36
N GLN A 251 -7.83 18.38 2.39
CA GLN A 251 -6.40 18.51 2.11
C GLN A 251 -6.14 18.82 0.63
N GLU A 252 -6.78 18.09 -0.28
CA GLU A 252 -6.71 18.33 -1.74
C GLU A 252 -7.16 19.74 -2.13
N GLN A 253 -8.19 20.26 -1.46
CA GLN A 253 -8.72 21.61 -1.67
C GLN A 253 -7.88 22.71 -1.00
N GLY A 254 -6.88 22.35 -0.17
CA GLY A 254 -6.07 23.29 0.58
C GLY A 254 -6.82 24.02 1.70
N VAL A 255 -7.97 23.49 2.14
CA VAL A 255 -8.74 24.01 3.29
C VAL A 255 -8.00 23.73 4.61
N VAL A 256 -7.34 22.58 4.68
CA VAL A 256 -6.48 22.17 5.80
C VAL A 256 -5.12 21.71 5.25
N PRO A 257 -4.02 21.84 6.03
CA PRO A 257 -2.71 21.36 5.60
C PRO A 257 -2.71 19.83 5.43
N VAL A 258 -1.77 19.33 4.62
CA VAL A 258 -1.54 17.89 4.52
C VAL A 258 -0.91 17.39 5.82
N PHE A 259 -1.51 16.36 6.42
CA PHE A 259 -1.04 15.72 7.65
C PHE A 259 -1.25 14.21 7.58
N PRO A 260 -0.52 13.41 8.40
CA PRO A 260 -0.66 11.97 8.41
C PRO A 260 -2.02 11.54 8.97
N ILE A 261 -2.68 10.61 8.29
CA ILE A 261 -3.95 9.99 8.70
C ILE A 261 -3.72 8.50 8.92
N HIS A 262 -3.91 8.01 10.13
CA HIS A 262 -3.84 6.59 10.48
C HIS A 262 -5.24 6.01 10.60
N VAL A 263 -5.49 4.88 9.93
CA VAL A 263 -6.79 4.19 9.93
C VAL A 263 -6.66 2.82 10.59
N ASP A 264 -7.41 2.58 11.66
CA ASP A 264 -7.30 1.38 12.49
C ASP A 264 -8.66 0.68 12.71
N GLY A 265 -8.58 -0.61 13.08
CA GLY A 265 -9.72 -1.46 13.37
C GLY A 265 -10.53 -1.83 12.14
N LEU A 266 -11.84 -1.98 12.34
CA LEU A 266 -12.77 -2.46 11.32
C LEU A 266 -12.88 -1.51 10.11
N VAL A 267 -12.60 -0.21 10.31
CA VAL A 267 -12.58 0.81 9.25
C VAL A 267 -11.71 0.38 8.07
N ARG A 268 -10.53 -0.18 8.37
CA ARG A 268 -9.58 -0.67 7.36
C ARG A 268 -10.17 -1.79 6.50
N ARG A 269 -10.82 -2.78 7.11
CA ARG A 269 -11.42 -3.91 6.40
C ARG A 269 -12.58 -3.46 5.52
N VAL A 270 -13.40 -2.52 6.01
CA VAL A 270 -14.52 -1.98 5.25
C VAL A 270 -14.04 -1.09 4.10
N CYS A 271 -12.97 -0.31 4.24
CA CYS A 271 -12.35 0.42 3.12
C CYS A 271 -11.96 -0.53 1.99
N THR A 272 -11.36 -1.68 2.31
CA THR A 272 -11.05 -2.72 1.32
C THR A 272 -12.31 -3.31 0.70
N ALA A 273 -13.35 -3.57 1.50
CA ALA A 273 -14.62 -4.12 1.01
C ALA A 273 -15.32 -3.17 0.02
N TYR A 274 -15.33 -1.87 0.30
CA TYR A 274 -15.95 -0.86 -0.57
C TYR A 274 -15.31 -0.85 -1.97
N GLN A 275 -14.00 -1.15 -2.08
CA GLN A 275 -13.32 -1.27 -3.37
C GLN A 275 -13.80 -2.46 -4.21
N LEU A 276 -14.40 -3.48 -3.58
CA LEU A 276 -14.96 -4.66 -4.25
C LEU A 276 -16.41 -4.47 -4.71
N MET A 277 -17.04 -3.33 -4.38
CA MET A 277 -18.45 -3.03 -4.67
C MET A 277 -18.62 -1.62 -5.29
N PRO A 278 -17.92 -1.29 -6.39
CA PRO A 278 -17.99 0.04 -6.99
C PRO A 278 -19.41 0.44 -7.42
N GLU A 279 -20.30 -0.51 -7.69
CA GLU A 279 -21.72 -0.30 -8.01
C GLU A 279 -22.54 0.29 -6.86
N ALA A 280 -22.13 0.07 -5.61
CA ALA A 280 -22.86 0.53 -4.42
C ALA A 280 -22.39 1.93 -3.93
N LEU A 281 -21.35 2.49 -4.55
CA LEU A 281 -20.73 3.76 -4.15
C LEU A 281 -21.14 4.92 -5.05
N THR A 282 -20.73 6.15 -4.68
CA THR A 282 -20.95 7.31 -5.55
C THR A 282 -20.33 7.12 -6.94
N PRO A 283 -20.92 7.71 -8.01
CA PRO A 283 -20.38 7.58 -9.37
C PRO A 283 -18.92 8.01 -9.51
N ARG A 284 -18.46 8.97 -8.71
CA ARG A 284 -17.06 9.41 -8.66
C ARG A 284 -16.14 8.27 -8.20
N LEU A 285 -16.44 7.67 -7.05
CA LEU A 285 -15.64 6.57 -6.49
C LEU A 285 -15.70 5.33 -7.37
N SER A 286 -16.90 5.00 -7.86
CA SER A 286 -17.09 3.88 -8.79
C SER A 286 -16.18 3.98 -10.01
N ARG A 287 -16.13 5.15 -10.66
CA ARG A 287 -15.25 5.39 -11.81
C ARG A 287 -13.77 5.33 -11.45
N GLN A 288 -13.37 5.86 -10.30
CA GLN A 288 -11.97 5.79 -9.84
C GLN A 288 -11.53 4.34 -9.63
N ILE A 289 -12.33 3.56 -8.91
CA ILE A 289 -12.05 2.14 -8.63
C ILE A 289 -11.99 1.33 -9.94
N ARG A 290 -12.94 1.53 -10.86
CA ARG A 290 -12.94 0.83 -12.15
C ARG A 290 -11.73 1.18 -13.03
N LYS A 291 -11.14 2.37 -12.87
CA LYS A 291 -9.91 2.80 -13.53
C LYS A 291 -8.63 2.35 -12.82
N GLY A 292 -8.74 1.56 -11.74
CA GLY A 292 -7.60 1.05 -10.98
C GLY A 292 -7.09 1.96 -9.87
N PHE A 293 -7.76 3.08 -9.58
CA PHE A 293 -7.41 3.94 -8.44
C PHE A 293 -7.99 3.41 -7.13
N LEU A 294 -7.26 3.62 -6.03
CA LEU A 294 -7.65 3.18 -4.69
C LEU A 294 -8.07 4.40 -3.85
N PRO A 295 -9.36 4.78 -3.81
CA PRO A 295 -9.79 6.08 -3.29
C PRO A 295 -9.62 6.25 -1.77
N PHE A 296 -9.49 5.15 -1.02
CA PHE A 296 -9.25 5.15 0.42
C PHE A 296 -7.75 5.08 0.77
N GLN A 297 -6.87 5.18 -0.24
CA GLN A 297 -5.43 5.22 -0.08
C GLN A 297 -4.91 6.57 -0.59
N GLY A 298 -3.79 7.02 -0.04
CA GLY A 298 -3.10 8.24 -0.42
C GLY A 298 -1.74 8.31 0.26
N ASP A 299 -0.87 9.19 -0.21
CA ASP A 299 0.53 9.30 0.25
C ASP A 299 0.63 9.59 1.77
N ASN A 300 -0.40 10.19 2.34
CA ASN A 300 -0.50 10.54 3.75
C ASN A 300 -1.49 9.66 4.55
N VAL A 301 -2.03 8.58 3.96
CA VAL A 301 -2.99 7.67 4.61
C VAL A 301 -2.32 6.33 4.91
N ASN A 302 -2.25 5.98 6.19
CA ASN A 302 -1.59 4.78 6.69
C ASN A 302 -2.58 3.84 7.38
N PHE A 303 -2.62 2.60 6.91
CA PHE A 303 -3.49 1.55 7.47
C PHE A 303 -2.74 0.78 8.56
N VAL A 304 -3.19 0.91 9.81
CA VAL A 304 -2.54 0.31 10.98
C VAL A 304 -2.72 -1.21 10.97
N ARG A 305 -1.61 -1.93 11.09
CA ARG A 305 -1.50 -3.38 10.92
C ARG A 305 -1.72 -4.12 12.23
N ASP A 306 -1.03 -3.70 13.28
CA ASP A 306 -0.99 -4.40 14.57
C ASP A 306 -0.88 -3.45 15.77
N ALA A 307 -0.90 -4.04 16.97
CA ALA A 307 -0.85 -3.30 18.23
C ALA A 307 0.49 -2.58 18.49
N ARG A 308 1.61 -3.06 17.91
CA ARG A 308 2.93 -2.43 18.08
C ARG A 308 2.98 -1.12 17.31
N GLU A 309 2.44 -1.11 16.10
CA GLU A 309 2.34 0.09 15.28
C GLU A 309 1.51 1.19 15.95
N ARG A 310 0.48 0.82 16.74
CA ARG A 310 -0.29 1.81 17.54
C ARG A 310 0.58 2.58 18.52
N GLN A 311 1.52 1.90 19.18
CA GLN A 311 2.43 2.56 20.11
C GLN A 311 3.42 3.44 19.36
N THR A 312 3.98 2.95 18.24
CA THR A 312 4.84 3.77 17.37
C THR A 312 4.14 5.04 16.86
N ILE A 313 2.83 4.97 16.57
CA ILE A 313 2.06 6.15 16.16
C ILE A 313 1.97 7.18 17.29
N LEU A 314 1.72 6.75 18.52
CA LEU A 314 1.63 7.65 19.68
C LEU A 314 2.99 8.21 20.13
N ASP A 315 4.08 7.47 19.89
CA ASP A 315 5.45 7.92 20.17
C ASP A 315 6.01 8.82 19.05
N GLY A 316 5.31 8.87 17.91
CA GLY A 316 5.69 9.63 16.72
C GLY A 316 5.19 11.08 16.71
N PRO A 317 5.32 11.78 15.57
CA PRO A 317 4.79 13.13 15.42
C PRO A 317 3.25 13.15 15.46
N PRO A 318 2.62 14.29 15.84
CA PRO A 318 1.17 14.46 15.84
C PRO A 318 0.51 13.97 14.55
N ALA A 319 -0.49 13.12 14.70
CA ALA A 319 -1.18 12.48 13.59
C ALA A 319 -2.69 12.36 13.86
N CYS A 320 -3.47 12.33 12.79
CA CYS A 320 -4.90 12.11 12.84
C CYS A 320 -5.19 10.60 12.85
N ILE A 321 -5.94 10.11 13.83
CA ILE A 321 -6.21 8.69 14.03
C ILE A 321 -7.71 8.45 13.87
N ILE A 322 -8.10 7.70 12.84
CA ILE A 322 -9.47 7.26 12.60
C ILE A 322 -9.57 5.80 13.05
N ALA A 323 -10.31 5.54 14.13
CA ALA A 323 -10.35 4.21 14.73
C ALA A 323 -11.76 3.81 15.18
N SER A 324 -12.02 2.51 15.11
CA SER A 324 -13.23 1.88 15.65
C SER A 324 -12.98 1.32 17.05
N SER A 325 -13.97 1.24 17.95
CA SER A 325 -15.41 1.53 17.80
C SER A 325 -15.81 3.01 17.97
N GLY A 326 -16.99 3.39 17.45
CA GLY A 326 -17.47 4.78 17.45
C GLY A 326 -17.95 5.32 18.80
N MET A 327 -18.27 4.43 19.74
CA MET A 327 -18.78 4.78 21.07
C MET A 327 -17.75 4.58 22.19
N LEU A 328 -16.51 4.24 21.84
CA LEU A 328 -15.42 3.94 22.79
C LEU A 328 -15.73 2.77 23.74
N THR A 329 -16.63 1.86 23.37
CA THR A 329 -16.98 0.67 24.17
C THR A 329 -15.89 -0.41 24.17
N GLY A 330 -14.97 -0.33 23.21
CA GLY A 330 -13.83 -1.22 23.09
C GLY A 330 -13.13 -1.10 21.74
N GLY A 331 -12.12 -1.95 21.55
CA GLY A 331 -11.33 -2.01 20.32
C GLY A 331 -10.28 -0.90 20.23
N PRO A 332 -9.71 -0.67 19.03
CA PRO A 332 -8.61 0.27 18.85
C PRO A 332 -8.89 1.71 19.32
N SER A 333 -10.09 2.24 19.10
CA SER A 333 -10.43 3.61 19.51
C SER A 333 -10.44 3.78 21.04
N ALA A 334 -10.98 2.81 21.78
CA ALA A 334 -10.94 2.81 23.24
C ALA A 334 -9.50 2.73 23.75
N TRP A 335 -8.66 1.92 23.10
CA TRP A 335 -7.24 1.81 23.39
C TRP A 335 -6.48 3.13 23.20
N TYR A 336 -6.74 3.86 22.11
CA TYR A 336 -6.17 5.20 21.88
C TYR A 336 -6.74 6.22 22.85
N ALA A 337 -8.06 6.22 23.07
CA ALA A 337 -8.73 7.16 23.97
C ALA A 337 -8.18 7.04 25.40
N ALA A 338 -7.94 5.83 25.91
CA ALA A 338 -7.34 5.63 27.22
C ALA A 338 -5.94 6.27 27.35
N ARG A 339 -5.16 6.33 26.26
CA ARG A 339 -3.82 6.94 26.28
C ARG A 339 -3.82 8.44 26.00
N LEU A 340 -4.82 8.92 25.25
CA LEU A 340 -4.92 10.32 24.84
C LEU A 340 -5.74 11.16 25.81
N ALA A 341 -6.72 10.57 26.52
CA ALA A 341 -7.66 11.31 27.36
C ALA A 341 -6.97 12.13 28.45
N GLY A 342 -5.88 11.61 29.05
CA GLY A 342 -5.10 12.31 30.08
C GLY A 342 -4.10 13.33 29.54
N ASN A 343 -3.95 13.48 28.23
CA ASN A 343 -2.97 14.39 27.63
C ASN A 343 -3.65 15.72 27.25
N PRO A 344 -3.26 16.87 27.84
CA PRO A 344 -3.90 18.16 27.55
C PRO A 344 -3.66 18.66 26.12
N ASN A 345 -2.64 18.13 25.43
CA ASN A 345 -2.31 18.49 24.05
C ASN A 345 -3.05 17.63 23.01
N ALA A 346 -3.68 16.53 23.43
CA ALA A 346 -4.42 15.66 22.54
C ALA A 346 -5.85 16.16 22.33
N SER A 347 -6.49 15.71 21.24
CA SER A 347 -7.92 15.94 21.02
C SER A 347 -8.67 14.66 20.70
N ILE A 348 -9.88 14.50 21.25
CA ILE A 348 -10.82 13.43 20.90
C ILE A 348 -12.08 14.06 20.31
N LEU A 349 -12.31 13.84 19.01
CA LEU A 349 -13.37 14.49 18.24
C LEU A 349 -14.46 13.47 17.87
N ILE A 350 -15.60 13.53 18.54
CA ILE A 350 -16.68 12.57 18.37
C ILE A 350 -17.57 12.97 17.18
N THR A 351 -17.82 12.02 16.27
CA THR A 351 -18.46 12.30 14.96
C THR A 351 -19.81 11.61 14.74
N GLY A 352 -20.26 10.80 15.70
CA GLY A 352 -21.46 9.98 15.58
C GLY A 352 -22.35 10.01 16.82
N TYR A 353 -23.49 9.31 16.74
CA TYR A 353 -24.37 9.07 17.89
C TYR A 353 -23.60 8.41 19.04
N GLN A 354 -23.94 8.76 20.27
CA GLN A 354 -23.40 8.17 21.48
C GLN A 354 -24.59 7.76 22.34
N ASP A 355 -24.63 6.49 22.71
CA ASP A 355 -25.59 5.95 23.67
C ASP A 355 -25.38 6.60 25.04
N GLU A 356 -26.45 6.79 25.83
CA GLU A 356 -26.39 7.43 27.15
C GLU A 356 -25.40 6.74 28.10
N GLU A 357 -25.30 5.41 28.01
CA GLU A 357 -24.42 4.63 28.88
C GLU A 357 -22.98 4.51 28.35
N SER A 358 -22.74 4.93 27.10
CA SER A 358 -21.45 4.72 26.42
C SER A 358 -20.31 5.54 27.01
N PRO A 359 -19.06 5.02 26.98
CA PRO A 359 -17.89 5.80 27.42
C PRO A 359 -17.70 7.10 26.64
N GLY A 360 -18.08 7.14 25.36
CA GLY A 360 -18.02 8.36 24.56
C GLY A 360 -19.06 9.42 24.96
N LYS A 361 -20.26 9.04 25.41
CA LYS A 361 -21.21 9.98 26.02
C LYS A 361 -20.70 10.53 27.35
N LYS A 362 -20.19 9.66 28.22
CA LYS A 362 -19.55 10.09 29.49
C LYS A 362 -18.40 11.06 29.24
N LEU A 363 -17.58 10.81 28.21
CA LEU A 363 -16.50 11.72 27.81
C LEU A 363 -17.01 13.11 27.40
N LEU A 364 -18.15 13.19 26.68
CA LEU A 364 -18.77 14.47 26.32
C LEU A 364 -19.29 15.21 27.56
N ASP A 365 -20.01 14.53 28.44
CA ASP A 365 -20.59 15.13 29.64
C ASP A 365 -19.49 15.64 30.60
N LEU A 366 -18.38 14.89 30.71
CA LEU A 366 -17.21 15.29 31.48
C LEU A 366 -16.52 16.54 30.91
N ALA A 367 -16.51 16.71 29.59
CA ALA A 367 -15.97 17.90 28.94
C ALA A 367 -16.82 19.15 29.24
N GLU A 368 -18.14 18.98 29.39
CA GLU A 368 -19.09 20.06 29.71
C GLU A 368 -19.05 20.45 31.20
N HIS A 369 -18.82 19.50 32.12
CA HIS A 369 -18.93 19.72 33.57
C HIS A 369 -17.61 19.94 34.32
N LYS A 370 -16.45 20.00 33.64
CA LYS A 370 -15.12 20.31 34.19
C LYS A 370 -14.80 19.66 35.55
N LYS A 371 -14.29 18.43 35.44
CA LYS A 371 -13.55 17.58 36.41
C LYS A 371 -14.36 16.41 37.00
N ASP A 372 -14.10 15.22 36.44
CA ASP A 372 -13.99 13.94 37.15
C ASP A 372 -13.38 12.86 36.22
N THR A 373 -13.10 11.67 36.76
CA THR A 373 -12.39 10.57 36.09
C THR A 373 -13.29 9.74 35.17
N LEU A 374 -12.83 9.45 33.95
CA LEU A 374 -13.45 8.52 33.01
C LEU A 374 -12.87 7.11 33.18
N GLN A 375 -13.73 6.08 33.20
CA GLN A 375 -13.29 4.70 33.17
C GLN A 375 -13.19 4.19 31.73
N LEU A 376 -11.99 3.82 31.27
CA LEU A 376 -11.73 3.22 29.95
C LEU A 376 -10.73 2.07 30.12
N GLU A 377 -10.94 0.93 29.43
CA GLU A 377 -10.04 -0.24 29.48
C GLU A 377 -9.70 -0.68 30.93
N ASN A 378 -10.69 -0.63 31.84
CA ASN A 378 -10.53 -0.89 33.27
C ASN A 378 -9.59 0.06 34.04
N GLN A 379 -9.26 1.22 33.45
CA GLN A 379 -8.44 2.27 34.07
C GLN A 379 -9.30 3.50 34.37
N GLN A 380 -9.05 4.15 35.50
CA GLN A 380 -9.68 5.41 35.89
C GLN A 380 -8.77 6.58 35.49
N ILE A 381 -9.23 7.43 34.57
CA ILE A 381 -8.40 8.40 33.85
C ILE A 381 -8.98 9.80 34.02
N MET A 382 -8.16 10.76 34.46
CA MET A 382 -8.57 12.16 34.49
C MET A 382 -8.56 12.74 33.08
N VAL A 383 -9.71 13.20 32.58
CA VAL A 383 -9.82 13.77 31.23
C VAL A 383 -9.22 15.18 31.22
N GLN A 384 -8.18 15.37 30.41
CA GLN A 384 -7.48 16.65 30.20
C GLN A 384 -7.43 17.08 28.73
N CYS A 385 -7.61 16.14 27.79
CA CYS A 385 -7.60 16.42 26.36
C CYS A 385 -8.76 17.32 25.93
N ASN A 386 -8.63 17.97 24.77
CA ASN A 386 -9.73 18.67 24.16
C ASN A 386 -10.76 17.67 23.61
N VAL A 387 -12.04 17.84 23.97
CA VAL A 387 -13.13 16.98 23.50
C VAL A 387 -14.15 17.85 22.78
N ALA A 388 -14.53 17.45 21.57
CA ALA A 388 -15.55 18.15 20.81
C ALA A 388 -16.43 17.17 20.04
N LYS A 389 -17.68 17.58 19.77
CA LYS A 389 -18.66 16.82 19.00
C LYS A 389 -18.91 17.47 17.65
N TYR A 390 -19.05 16.64 16.62
CA TYR A 390 -19.41 17.01 15.25
C TYR A 390 -20.56 16.14 14.77
N SER A 391 -21.64 16.78 14.33
CA SER A 391 -22.87 16.11 13.92
C SER A 391 -22.82 15.78 12.44
N LEU A 392 -22.19 14.65 12.09
CA LEU A 392 -22.09 14.19 10.71
C LEU A 392 -23.10 13.08 10.35
N SER A 393 -24.15 12.86 11.13
CA SER A 393 -25.05 11.69 11.09
C SER A 393 -25.37 11.15 9.68
N ALA A 394 -25.47 9.82 9.58
CA ALA A 394 -25.87 9.11 8.37
C ALA A 394 -27.34 8.69 8.43
N HIS A 395 -28.14 9.32 9.30
CA HIS A 395 -29.58 9.16 9.41
C HIS A 395 -30.28 10.46 9.03
N ALA A 396 -31.48 10.36 8.51
CA ALA A 396 -32.35 11.49 8.22
C ALA A 396 -32.80 12.19 9.51
N ASP A 397 -32.85 13.53 9.48
CA ASP A 397 -33.48 14.28 10.58
C ASP A 397 -35.02 14.26 10.52
N GLY A 398 -35.69 14.83 11.52
CA GLY A 398 -37.15 14.82 11.58
C GLY A 398 -37.84 15.42 10.34
N GLY A 399 -37.24 16.46 9.72
CA GLY A 399 -37.78 17.09 8.52
C GLY A 399 -37.57 16.22 7.27
N GLU A 400 -36.39 15.61 7.14
CA GLU A 400 -36.09 14.66 6.07
C GLU A 400 -36.97 13.39 6.16
N LEU A 401 -37.20 12.86 7.36
CA LEU A 401 -38.09 11.72 7.62
C LEU A 401 -39.54 12.04 7.26
N ALA A 402 -40.05 13.21 7.67
CA ALA A 402 -41.39 13.67 7.33
C ALA A 402 -41.55 13.87 5.82
N SER A 403 -40.52 14.40 5.13
CA SER A 403 -40.47 14.53 3.68
C SER A 403 -40.53 13.17 2.96
N TYR A 404 -39.77 12.18 3.46
CA TYR A 404 -39.79 10.82 2.95
C TYR A 404 -41.20 10.19 3.06
N ALA A 405 -41.83 10.31 4.24
CA ALA A 405 -43.21 9.85 4.44
C ALA A 405 -44.20 10.60 3.55
N SER A 406 -44.07 11.93 3.41
CA SER A 406 -44.92 12.75 2.56
C SER A 406 -44.81 12.38 1.07
N HIS A 407 -43.65 11.90 0.61
CA HIS A 407 -43.47 11.42 -0.76
C HIS A 407 -44.28 10.16 -1.02
N LEU A 408 -44.21 9.19 -0.10
CA LEU A 408 -44.94 7.92 -0.19
C LEU A 408 -46.45 8.08 0.05
N LYS A 409 -46.87 9.10 0.82
CA LYS A 409 -48.28 9.34 1.21
C LYS A 409 -48.95 8.11 1.84
N PRO A 410 -48.31 7.45 2.83
CA PRO A 410 -48.84 6.23 3.42
C PRO A 410 -50.18 6.49 4.11
N ARG A 411 -51.03 5.47 4.20
CA ARG A 411 -52.25 5.56 5.03
C ARG A 411 -51.92 5.62 6.51
N ARG A 412 -50.90 4.87 6.92
CA ARG A 412 -50.42 4.76 8.29
C ARG A 412 -48.91 4.76 8.36
N VAL A 413 -48.35 5.32 9.43
CA VAL A 413 -46.91 5.26 9.71
C VAL A 413 -46.69 4.59 11.05
N ALA A 414 -45.92 3.51 11.13
CA ALA A 414 -45.43 2.95 12.37
C ALA A 414 -44.00 3.44 12.62
N LEU A 415 -43.79 4.16 13.73
CA LEU A 415 -42.47 4.67 14.10
C LEU A 415 -41.73 3.66 14.97
N VAL A 416 -40.59 3.20 14.44
CA VAL A 416 -39.67 2.23 15.05
C VAL A 416 -38.25 2.81 15.10
N HIS A 417 -37.29 2.08 15.67
CA HIS A 417 -35.87 2.41 15.69
C HIS A 417 -35.60 3.85 16.17
N GLY A 418 -36.07 4.17 17.37
CA GLY A 418 -35.90 5.48 17.99
C GLY A 418 -36.43 5.49 19.42
N ASP A 419 -35.93 6.40 20.23
CA ASP A 419 -36.44 6.60 21.59
C ASP A 419 -37.82 7.30 21.58
N ASP A 420 -38.51 7.27 22.72
CA ASP A 420 -39.87 7.83 22.83
C ASP A 420 -39.94 9.34 22.60
N ASP A 421 -38.86 10.08 22.81
CA ASP A 421 -38.81 11.52 22.56
C ASP A 421 -38.72 11.82 21.05
N ALA A 422 -37.84 11.11 20.35
CA ALA A 422 -37.67 11.20 18.92
C ALA A 422 -38.95 10.78 18.17
N ARG A 423 -39.61 9.71 18.63
CA ARG A 423 -40.88 9.23 18.10
C ARG A 423 -42.02 10.22 18.31
N ARG A 424 -42.13 10.81 19.52
CA ARG A 424 -43.16 11.83 19.82
C ARG A 424 -42.94 13.13 19.06
N ALA A 425 -41.70 13.53 18.83
CA ALA A 425 -41.41 14.70 18.01
C ALA A 425 -41.82 14.49 16.55
N LEU A 426 -41.50 13.31 15.99
CA LEU A 426 -41.86 12.98 14.61
C LEU A 426 -43.38 12.79 14.42
N LEU A 427 -44.09 12.29 15.43
CA LEU A 427 -45.56 12.27 15.46
C LEU A 427 -46.14 13.66 15.18
N GLY A 428 -45.57 14.71 15.77
CA GLY A 428 -45.99 16.10 15.55
C GLY A 428 -45.67 16.65 14.16
N LEU A 429 -44.72 16.04 13.42
CA LEU A 429 -44.38 16.42 12.04
C LEU A 429 -45.25 15.69 11.00
N LEU A 430 -45.94 14.62 11.41
CA LEU A 430 -46.72 13.73 10.56
C LEU A 430 -48.25 13.90 10.74
N GLU A 431 -48.71 15.10 11.08
CA GLU A 431 -50.11 15.37 11.49
C GLU A 431 -51.18 14.93 10.47
N GLN A 432 -50.83 14.81 9.19
CA GLN A 432 -51.75 14.45 8.11
C GLN A 432 -51.87 12.93 7.90
N THR A 433 -51.21 12.12 8.71
CA THR A 433 -51.19 10.65 8.58
C THR A 433 -51.46 9.99 9.92
N GLU A 434 -52.13 8.83 9.91
CA GLU A 434 -52.34 8.05 11.14
C GLU A 434 -50.99 7.46 11.58
N VAL A 435 -50.44 7.94 12.69
CA VAL A 435 -49.15 7.48 13.22
C VAL A 435 -49.36 6.52 14.38
N LEU A 436 -48.63 5.41 14.35
CA LEU A 436 -48.61 4.34 15.33
C LEU A 436 -47.27 4.32 16.06
N LEU A 437 -47.32 4.17 17.38
CA LEU A 437 -46.14 4.05 18.24
C LEU A 437 -46.07 2.64 18.85
N PRO A 438 -45.73 1.59 18.05
CA PRO A 438 -45.67 0.22 18.54
C PRO A 438 -44.59 0.00 19.61
N LYS A 439 -44.79 -0.96 20.50
CA LYS A 439 -43.79 -1.47 21.44
C LYS A 439 -43.33 -2.87 21.04
N ASN A 440 -42.21 -3.31 21.60
CA ASN A 440 -41.75 -4.69 21.40
C ASN A 440 -42.81 -5.64 21.97
N GLY A 441 -43.15 -6.69 21.20
CA GLY A 441 -44.22 -7.63 21.52
C GLY A 441 -45.60 -7.23 20.97
N ASP A 442 -45.79 -5.99 20.50
CA ASP A 442 -47.06 -5.58 19.93
C ASP A 442 -47.31 -6.29 18.59
N THR A 443 -48.57 -6.68 18.38
CA THR A 443 -49.06 -7.19 17.10
C THR A 443 -50.11 -6.24 16.55
N LEU A 444 -49.84 -5.68 15.37
CA LEU A 444 -50.76 -4.82 14.64
C LEU A 444 -51.56 -5.66 13.64
N ASP A 445 -52.87 -5.76 13.84
CA ASP A 445 -53.78 -6.40 12.89
C ASP A 445 -54.51 -5.35 12.04
N LEU A 446 -54.23 -5.37 10.73
CA LEU A 446 -54.83 -4.46 9.75
C LEU A 446 -56.02 -5.09 9.01
N SER A 447 -56.38 -6.35 9.31
CA SER A 447 -57.51 -7.07 8.70
C SER A 447 -58.88 -6.57 9.20
N VAL A 448 -58.95 -6.01 10.41
CA VAL A 448 -60.21 -5.70 11.11
C VAL A 448 -60.93 -4.46 10.56
N LEU A 449 -60.28 -3.62 9.73
CA LEU A 449 -60.77 -2.25 9.45
C LEU A 449 -61.06 -1.90 7.98
N GLN A 450 -60.95 -2.81 7.01
CA GLN A 450 -61.21 -2.46 5.61
C GLN A 450 -62.65 -2.74 5.13
N LYS A 451 -63.57 -1.77 5.34
CA LYS A 451 -64.74 -1.62 4.45
C LYS A 451 -64.30 -0.93 3.15
N LYS A 452 -64.14 -1.75 2.09
CA LYS A 452 -64.11 -1.47 0.65
C LYS A 452 -63.72 -0.04 0.20
N LYS A 453 -62.56 0.07 -0.45
CA LYS A 453 -62.43 0.81 -1.71
C LYS A 453 -61.43 0.10 -2.63
N LYS A 454 -61.91 -0.27 -3.82
CA LYS A 454 -61.14 -0.92 -4.89
C LYS A 454 -60.02 0.04 -5.29
N VAL A 455 -58.77 -0.33 -5.06
CA VAL A 455 -57.61 0.36 -5.65
C VAL A 455 -57.56 -0.10 -7.11
N GLU A 456 -57.69 0.83 -8.05
CA GLU A 456 -57.42 0.53 -9.46
C GLU A 456 -55.93 0.23 -9.61
N PRO A 457 -55.56 -0.84 -10.34
CA PRO A 457 -54.16 -1.16 -10.55
C PRO A 457 -53.52 -0.02 -11.35
N LEU A 458 -52.45 0.57 -10.80
CA LEU A 458 -51.57 1.43 -11.58
C LEU A 458 -51.03 0.64 -12.78
N ALA A 459 -50.72 1.35 -13.86
CA ALA A 459 -50.16 0.79 -15.09
C ALA A 459 -49.03 -0.20 -14.79
N PRO A 460 -48.91 -1.29 -15.57
CA PRO A 460 -47.93 -2.33 -15.32
C PRO A 460 -46.55 -1.71 -15.21
N ALA A 461 -45.92 -1.89 -14.05
CA ALA A 461 -44.51 -1.61 -13.86
C ALA A 461 -43.72 -2.35 -14.95
N PRO A 462 -42.53 -1.85 -15.36
CA PRO A 462 -41.63 -2.62 -16.20
C PRO A 462 -41.51 -4.04 -15.63
N THR A 463 -41.53 -5.04 -16.52
CA THR A 463 -41.49 -6.46 -16.18
C THR A 463 -40.52 -6.67 -15.02
N PRO A 464 -40.96 -7.20 -13.87
CA PRO A 464 -40.08 -7.41 -12.73
C PRO A 464 -38.84 -8.15 -13.22
N VAL A 465 -37.66 -7.65 -12.86
CA VAL A 465 -36.44 -8.44 -13.08
C VAL A 465 -36.57 -9.63 -12.17
N GLU A 466 -36.79 -10.82 -12.75
CA GLU A 466 -36.68 -12.09 -12.04
C GLU A 466 -35.21 -12.25 -11.62
N PRO A 467 -34.86 -11.98 -10.35
CA PRO A 467 -33.47 -11.88 -9.95
C PRO A 467 -32.95 -13.29 -9.72
N GLU A 468 -32.30 -13.94 -10.70
CA GLU A 468 -31.85 -15.35 -10.57
C GLU A 468 -32.89 -16.23 -9.83
N SER A 469 -34.18 -15.98 -10.06
CA SER A 469 -35.22 -16.63 -9.28
C SER A 469 -35.34 -18.04 -9.81
N LEU A 470 -35.35 -18.99 -8.87
CA LEU A 470 -35.62 -20.38 -9.22
C LEU A 470 -36.95 -20.43 -10.00
N PRO A 471 -37.01 -21.22 -11.09
CA PRO A 471 -38.26 -21.44 -11.82
C PRO A 471 -39.37 -21.86 -10.85
N TYR A 472 -40.62 -21.64 -11.20
CA TYR A 472 -41.74 -21.92 -10.29
C TYR A 472 -42.84 -22.70 -11.00
N GLY A 473 -43.23 -23.85 -10.45
CA GLY A 473 -44.31 -24.68 -10.97
C GLY A 473 -44.10 -25.25 -12.37
N ILE A 474 -42.88 -25.70 -12.72
CA ILE A 474 -42.54 -26.23 -14.05
C ILE A 474 -43.11 -27.63 -14.34
N GLY A 475 -43.49 -28.38 -13.31
CA GLY A 475 -43.88 -29.77 -13.40
C GLY A 475 -45.32 -29.96 -13.88
N GLU A 476 -45.61 -31.09 -14.51
CA GLU A 476 -46.99 -31.50 -14.87
C GLU A 476 -47.72 -32.12 -13.65
N ASP A 477 -49.02 -32.42 -13.78
CA ASP A 477 -49.80 -33.07 -12.70
C ASP A 477 -49.29 -34.50 -12.45
N GLY A 478 -48.80 -34.78 -11.22
CA GLY A 478 -48.33 -36.11 -10.83
C GLY A 478 -47.25 -36.10 -9.73
N ILE A 479 -46.84 -37.29 -9.26
CA ILE A 479 -45.77 -37.46 -8.26
C ILE A 479 -44.39 -37.36 -8.96
N PHE A 480 -43.47 -36.59 -8.38
CA PHE A 480 -42.09 -36.45 -8.86
C PHE A 480 -41.36 -37.80 -8.77
N ASN A 481 -40.58 -38.17 -9.79
CA ASN A 481 -39.86 -39.45 -9.88
C ASN A 481 -38.55 -39.28 -10.67
N ALA A 482 -37.70 -40.31 -10.72
CA ALA A 482 -36.38 -40.23 -11.36
C ALA A 482 -36.37 -39.76 -12.82
N SER A 483 -37.41 -40.07 -13.61
CA SER A 483 -37.51 -39.63 -15.01
C SER A 483 -37.67 -38.11 -15.15
N HIS A 484 -38.08 -37.44 -14.08
CA HIS A 484 -38.25 -35.99 -14.00
C HIS A 484 -36.98 -35.25 -13.56
N LEU A 485 -35.93 -35.95 -13.08
CA LEU A 485 -34.70 -35.33 -12.56
C LEU A 485 -33.98 -34.48 -13.59
N GLU A 486 -33.84 -34.98 -14.82
CA GLU A 486 -33.18 -34.23 -15.90
C GLU A 486 -33.96 -32.96 -16.27
N GLN A 487 -35.29 -33.01 -16.23
CA GLN A 487 -36.15 -31.87 -16.51
C GLN A 487 -36.06 -30.81 -15.39
N LEU A 488 -36.09 -31.26 -14.12
CA LEU A 488 -35.88 -30.38 -12.97
C LEU A 488 -34.49 -29.73 -13.01
N TRP A 489 -33.45 -30.51 -13.32
CA TRP A 489 -32.08 -30.04 -13.47
C TRP A 489 -31.93 -29.02 -14.60
N LYS A 490 -32.48 -29.30 -15.79
CA LYS A 490 -32.48 -28.36 -16.93
C LYS A 490 -33.21 -27.06 -16.63
N ALA A 491 -34.30 -27.10 -15.86
CA ALA A 491 -34.97 -25.87 -15.49
C ALA A 491 -34.10 -24.95 -14.61
N LEU A 492 -33.14 -25.53 -13.88
CA LEU A 492 -32.15 -24.80 -13.09
C LEU A 492 -30.91 -24.39 -13.90
N GLU A 493 -30.93 -24.47 -15.24
CA GLU A 493 -29.81 -24.09 -16.14
C GLU A 493 -29.48 -22.58 -16.14
N HIS A 494 -30.28 -21.75 -15.47
CA HIS A 494 -30.00 -20.31 -15.28
C HIS A 494 -29.48 -19.97 -13.87
N VAL A 495 -29.47 -20.93 -12.94
CA VAL A 495 -29.06 -20.77 -11.53
C VAL A 495 -27.54 -20.98 -11.36
N PRO A 496 -26.74 -20.04 -10.83
CA PRO A 496 -25.29 -20.21 -10.69
C PRO A 496 -24.86 -21.59 -10.15
N SER A 497 -23.87 -22.23 -10.77
CA SER A 497 -23.30 -23.52 -10.35
C SER A 497 -22.87 -23.48 -8.87
N TYR A 498 -23.12 -24.56 -8.11
CA TYR A 498 -22.90 -24.65 -6.65
C TYR A 498 -23.74 -23.71 -5.76
N GLN A 499 -24.79 -23.11 -6.30
CA GLN A 499 -25.85 -22.57 -5.46
C GLN A 499 -26.55 -23.71 -4.70
N VAL A 500 -26.58 -23.62 -3.38
CA VAL A 500 -27.28 -24.58 -2.52
C VAL A 500 -28.79 -24.41 -2.73
N VAL A 501 -29.46 -25.43 -3.25
CA VAL A 501 -30.91 -25.52 -3.39
C VAL A 501 -31.46 -26.53 -2.39
N THR A 502 -32.54 -26.19 -1.69
CA THR A 502 -33.23 -27.10 -0.77
C THR A 502 -34.25 -27.97 -1.48
N VAL A 503 -34.60 -29.09 -0.86
CA VAL A 503 -35.76 -29.89 -1.27
C VAL A 503 -37.02 -29.01 -1.34
N ARG A 504 -37.25 -28.11 -0.37
CA ARG A 504 -38.39 -27.19 -0.39
C ARG A 504 -38.38 -26.23 -1.58
N GLU A 505 -37.20 -25.72 -1.95
CA GLU A 505 -37.03 -24.90 -3.15
C GLU A 505 -37.27 -25.71 -4.42
N LEU A 506 -36.76 -26.95 -4.52
CA LEU A 506 -36.98 -27.85 -5.65
C LEU A 506 -38.45 -28.28 -5.77
N VAL A 507 -39.15 -28.46 -4.64
CA VAL A 507 -40.60 -28.70 -4.61
C VAL A 507 -41.35 -27.49 -5.16
N ASN A 508 -40.98 -26.26 -4.79
CA ASN A 508 -41.61 -25.07 -5.35
C ASN A 508 -41.29 -24.92 -6.85
N VAL A 509 -40.07 -25.29 -7.27
CA VAL A 509 -39.69 -25.32 -8.67
C VAL A 509 -40.60 -26.26 -9.44
N TRP A 510 -40.82 -27.48 -8.95
CA TRP A 510 -41.64 -28.47 -9.65
C TRP A 510 -43.15 -28.20 -9.52
N TYR A 511 -43.66 -28.07 -8.30
CA TYR A 511 -45.09 -28.07 -8.01
C TYR A 511 -45.73 -26.68 -7.97
N GLY A 512 -44.94 -25.63 -7.71
CA GLY A 512 -45.43 -24.26 -7.59
C GLY A 512 -46.53 -24.14 -6.52
N ASP A 513 -47.66 -23.53 -6.89
CA ASP A 513 -48.82 -23.33 -5.98
C ASP A 513 -49.48 -24.65 -5.53
N ARG A 514 -49.11 -25.80 -6.13
CA ARG A 514 -49.59 -27.14 -5.75
C ARG A 514 -48.68 -27.82 -4.71
N ALA A 515 -47.63 -27.16 -4.24
CA ALA A 515 -46.71 -27.73 -3.26
C ALA A 515 -47.42 -28.05 -1.94
N ILE A 516 -47.29 -29.30 -1.47
CA ILE A 516 -47.70 -29.76 -0.13
C ILE A 516 -46.50 -30.33 0.62
N PRO A 517 -46.51 -30.40 1.96
CA PRO A 517 -45.37 -30.89 2.76
C PRO A 517 -44.86 -32.27 2.32
N GLU A 518 -45.74 -33.17 1.89
CA GLU A 518 -45.41 -34.53 1.46
C GLU A 518 -44.55 -34.56 0.18
N HIS A 519 -44.65 -33.53 -0.67
CA HIS A 519 -43.85 -33.43 -1.90
C HIS A 519 -42.35 -33.30 -1.60
N ALA A 520 -41.98 -32.72 -0.46
CA ALA A 520 -40.59 -32.62 -0.05
C ALA A 520 -39.99 -34.00 0.21
N MET A 521 -40.74 -34.86 0.92
CA MET A 521 -40.30 -36.22 1.22
C MET A 521 -40.09 -37.03 -0.08
N TRP A 522 -41.04 -36.98 -1.02
CA TRP A 522 -40.93 -37.69 -2.30
C TRP A 522 -39.76 -37.22 -3.16
N LEU A 523 -39.53 -35.91 -3.22
CA LEU A 523 -38.43 -35.35 -4.02
C LEU A 523 -37.08 -35.64 -3.37
N SER A 524 -37.00 -35.67 -2.03
CA SER A 524 -35.80 -36.08 -1.29
C SER A 524 -35.43 -37.54 -1.57
N ASP A 525 -36.39 -38.47 -1.49
CA ASP A 525 -36.17 -39.90 -1.75
C ASP A 525 -35.58 -40.13 -3.17
N VAL A 526 -36.13 -39.43 -4.18
CA VAL A 526 -35.67 -39.52 -5.57
C VAL A 526 -34.24 -38.97 -5.75
N LEU A 527 -33.88 -37.91 -5.02
CA LEU A 527 -32.53 -37.33 -5.08
C LEU A 527 -31.47 -38.22 -4.43
N GLU A 528 -31.84 -39.03 -3.43
CA GLU A 528 -30.94 -39.93 -2.70
C GLU A 528 -30.76 -41.29 -3.40
N ASP A 529 -31.84 -41.89 -3.91
CA ASP A 529 -31.83 -43.30 -4.31
C ASP A 529 -31.84 -43.56 -5.83
N GLU A 530 -32.21 -42.59 -6.68
CA GLU A 530 -32.56 -42.88 -8.09
C GLU A 530 -31.86 -42.00 -9.15
N GLN A 531 -30.66 -41.46 -8.90
CA GLN A 531 -29.96 -40.64 -9.89
C GLN A 531 -29.34 -41.48 -11.05
N PRO A 532 -29.66 -41.18 -12.34
CA PRO A 532 -29.38 -42.08 -13.46
C PRO A 532 -27.95 -42.01 -14.09
N TYR A 533 -26.99 -41.31 -13.48
CA TYR A 533 -25.65 -41.07 -14.06
C TYR A 533 -24.50 -41.35 -13.10
N ASP A 534 -23.31 -41.71 -13.65
CA ASP A 534 -22.06 -41.89 -12.89
C ASP A 534 -21.65 -40.62 -12.10
N GLU A 535 -22.12 -39.46 -12.56
CA GLU A 535 -22.00 -38.17 -11.90
C GLU A 535 -23.40 -37.61 -11.59
N PRO A 536 -23.80 -37.45 -10.31
CA PRO A 536 -25.15 -37.02 -9.97
C PRO A 536 -25.40 -35.54 -10.35
N TYR A 537 -26.62 -35.25 -10.81
CA TYR A 537 -27.08 -33.89 -11.13
C TYR A 537 -27.13 -32.98 -9.90
N PHE A 538 -27.44 -33.58 -8.76
CA PHE A 538 -27.58 -32.93 -7.47
C PHE A 538 -26.73 -33.66 -6.43
N THR A 539 -25.83 -32.95 -5.76
CA THR A 539 -24.95 -33.52 -4.72
C THR A 539 -25.30 -32.99 -3.34
N PRO A 540 -25.42 -33.82 -2.29
CA PRO A 540 -25.73 -33.34 -0.93
C PRO A 540 -24.74 -32.26 -0.45
N ALA A 541 -25.27 -31.18 0.14
CA ALA A 541 -24.46 -30.05 0.59
C ALA A 541 -23.80 -30.22 1.97
N GLY A 542 -23.93 -31.41 2.58
CA GLY A 542 -23.20 -31.89 3.77
C GLY A 542 -23.51 -31.20 5.11
N GLU A 543 -23.73 -29.89 5.12
CA GLU A 543 -23.92 -29.08 6.33
C GLU A 543 -25.40 -28.80 6.68
N ILE A 544 -26.32 -29.03 5.75
CA ILE A 544 -27.76 -28.79 5.89
C ILE A 544 -28.52 -30.02 5.39
N SER A 545 -29.38 -30.60 6.25
CA SER A 545 -30.31 -31.67 5.85
C SER A 545 -31.22 -31.16 4.74
N GLU A 546 -31.47 -31.97 3.71
CA GLU A 546 -32.35 -31.62 2.58
C GLU A 546 -31.83 -30.47 1.68
N ALA A 547 -30.51 -30.32 1.54
CA ALA A 547 -29.90 -29.32 0.67
C ALA A 547 -28.88 -29.93 -0.30
N TYR A 548 -28.90 -29.46 -1.56
CA TYR A 548 -28.14 -30.01 -2.67
C TYR A 548 -27.45 -28.92 -3.49
N TYR A 549 -26.27 -29.23 -4.03
CA TYR A 549 -25.59 -28.45 -5.07
C TYR A 549 -26.06 -28.90 -6.46
N VAL A 550 -26.31 -27.96 -7.36
CA VAL A 550 -26.59 -28.22 -8.80
C VAL A 550 -25.27 -28.29 -9.58
N ARG A 551 -25.05 -29.35 -10.39
CA ARG A 551 -23.80 -29.61 -11.16
C ARG A 551 -23.97 -29.36 -12.68
N ARG A 552 -22.99 -28.79 -13.43
CA ARG A 552 -23.13 -28.41 -14.87
C ARG A 552 -21.90 -28.64 -15.75
N THR A 553 -22.02 -29.50 -16.75
CA THR A 553 -20.92 -30.04 -17.59
C THR A 553 -20.08 -29.07 -18.46
N GLN A 554 -20.39 -27.77 -18.60
CA GLN A 554 -19.55 -26.82 -19.37
C GLN A 554 -18.93 -25.69 -18.53
N GLU A 555 -19.68 -25.10 -17.59
CA GLU A 555 -19.11 -24.19 -16.58
C GLU A 555 -18.22 -24.95 -15.58
N ASP A 556 -18.49 -26.24 -15.37
CA ASP A 556 -17.65 -27.13 -14.56
C ASP A 556 -16.23 -27.27 -15.15
N GLU A 557 -15.96 -27.07 -16.45
CA GLU A 557 -14.58 -27.10 -16.93
C GLU A 557 -13.76 -25.89 -16.45
N GLN A 558 -14.38 -24.70 -16.43
CA GLN A 558 -13.75 -23.48 -15.96
C GLN A 558 -13.68 -23.46 -14.43
N GLU A 559 -14.74 -23.91 -13.75
CA GLU A 559 -14.75 -24.03 -12.30
C GLU A 559 -13.86 -25.18 -11.79
N ASP A 560 -13.75 -26.31 -12.48
CA ASP A 560 -12.78 -27.37 -12.18
C ASP A 560 -11.34 -26.92 -12.43
N ARG A 561 -11.09 -26.12 -13.47
CA ARG A 561 -9.78 -25.47 -13.68
C ARG A 561 -9.43 -24.55 -12.53
N LEU A 562 -10.39 -23.77 -12.06
CA LEU A 562 -10.23 -22.89 -10.90
C LEU A 562 -10.03 -23.72 -9.62
N ARG A 563 -10.81 -24.76 -9.38
CA ARG A 563 -10.65 -25.69 -8.24
C ARG A 563 -9.30 -26.36 -8.22
N LYS A 564 -8.72 -26.69 -9.38
CA LYS A 564 -7.35 -27.22 -9.50
C LYS A 564 -6.28 -26.26 -8.96
N LEU A 565 -6.57 -24.96 -8.81
CA LEU A 565 -5.67 -23.99 -8.19
C LEU A 565 -5.66 -24.10 -6.66
N VAL A 566 -6.72 -24.61 -6.02
CA VAL A 566 -6.77 -24.81 -4.58
C VAL A 566 -5.69 -25.81 -4.16
N GLY A 567 -4.95 -25.51 -3.10
CA GLY A 567 -3.79 -26.29 -2.65
C GLY A 567 -2.51 -26.02 -3.44
N ARG A 568 -2.52 -25.11 -4.43
CA ARG A 568 -1.33 -24.70 -5.18
C ARG A 568 -0.76 -23.38 -4.68
N ILE A 569 0.57 -23.27 -4.77
CA ILE A 569 1.30 -22.02 -4.65
C ILE A 569 1.06 -21.21 -5.93
N ILE A 570 0.58 -19.99 -5.78
CA ILE A 570 0.31 -19.04 -6.85
C ILE A 570 1.05 -17.72 -6.61
N LEU A 571 1.33 -17.00 -7.69
CA LEU A 571 1.96 -15.69 -7.66
C LEU A 571 0.89 -14.61 -7.85
N LEU A 572 0.61 -13.84 -6.80
CA LEU A 572 -0.45 -12.82 -6.81
C LEU A 572 0.09 -11.40 -6.92
N ARG A 573 -0.53 -10.55 -7.74
CA ARG A 573 -0.34 -9.10 -7.73
C ARG A 573 -1.03 -8.51 -6.50
N THR A 574 -0.25 -7.95 -5.58
CA THR A 574 -0.79 -7.33 -4.36
C THR A 574 -0.95 -5.81 -4.47
N ASN A 575 -0.15 -5.18 -5.33
CA ASN A 575 -0.30 -3.79 -5.78
C ASN A 575 0.42 -3.63 -7.15
N PRO A 576 0.36 -2.46 -7.83
CA PRO A 576 0.99 -2.28 -9.14
C PRO A 576 2.51 -2.51 -9.17
N ALA A 577 3.19 -2.34 -8.04
CA ALA A 577 4.65 -2.45 -7.92
C ALA A 577 5.13 -3.75 -7.25
N ALA A 578 4.22 -4.64 -6.80
CA ALA A 578 4.58 -5.77 -5.96
C ALA A 578 3.63 -6.96 -6.12
N ALA A 579 4.23 -8.14 -6.35
CA ALA A 579 3.57 -9.43 -6.30
C ALA A 579 4.08 -10.27 -5.12
N LYS A 580 3.29 -11.23 -4.63
CA LYS A 580 3.66 -12.12 -3.52
C LYS A 580 3.28 -13.57 -3.82
N PRO A 581 4.13 -14.55 -3.47
CA PRO A 581 3.75 -15.96 -3.49
C PRO A 581 2.82 -16.26 -2.31
N VAL A 582 1.75 -16.99 -2.60
CA VAL A 582 0.72 -17.38 -1.62
C VAL A 582 0.20 -18.78 -1.94
N LEU A 583 -0.36 -19.46 -0.94
CA LEU A 583 -1.08 -20.72 -1.14
C LEU A 583 -2.56 -20.42 -1.39
N CYS A 584 -3.12 -20.89 -2.50
CA CYS A 584 -4.56 -20.77 -2.76
C CYS A 584 -5.32 -21.75 -1.87
N ARG A 585 -6.22 -21.24 -1.02
CA ARG A 585 -7.00 -22.01 -0.04
C ARG A 585 -8.42 -22.29 -0.51
N ALA A 586 -9.01 -21.37 -1.27
CA ALA A 586 -10.33 -21.54 -1.87
C ALA A 586 -10.53 -20.55 -3.02
N ILE A 587 -11.47 -20.86 -3.91
CA ILE A 587 -11.99 -19.94 -4.92
C ILE A 587 -13.47 -19.74 -4.64
N ASP A 588 -13.87 -18.48 -4.48
CA ASP A 588 -15.25 -18.08 -4.19
C ASP A 588 -16.03 -17.88 -5.50
N THR A 589 -17.36 -17.97 -5.46
CA THR A 589 -18.30 -17.98 -6.61
C THR A 589 -18.33 -16.71 -7.47
N ARG A 590 -17.37 -15.80 -7.29
CA ARG A 590 -17.26 -14.50 -7.98
C ARG A 590 -15.85 -14.20 -8.47
N ASP A 591 -15.11 -15.22 -8.90
CA ASP A 591 -13.73 -15.08 -9.37
C ASP A 591 -12.82 -14.41 -8.33
N THR A 592 -12.92 -14.82 -7.05
CA THR A 592 -12.01 -14.32 -6.01
C THR A 592 -11.25 -15.45 -5.32
N LEU A 593 -9.95 -15.24 -5.15
CA LEU A 593 -9.00 -16.18 -4.56
C LEU A 593 -8.88 -15.89 -3.06
N ARG A 594 -9.11 -16.90 -2.22
CA ARG A 594 -8.72 -16.88 -0.80
C ARG A 594 -7.35 -17.50 -0.68
N VAL A 595 -6.43 -16.81 0.00
CA VAL A 595 -5.01 -17.21 0.00
C VAL A 595 -4.36 -17.12 1.38
N LEU A 596 -3.36 -17.96 1.60
CA LEU A 596 -2.50 -17.98 2.77
C LEU A 596 -1.12 -17.39 2.43
N PHE A 597 -0.62 -16.48 3.28
CA PHE A 597 0.70 -15.85 3.13
C PHE A 597 1.80 -16.57 3.94
N PRO A 598 3.08 -16.44 3.55
CA PRO A 598 4.20 -17.11 4.25
C PRO A 598 4.51 -16.53 5.64
N ARG A 599 4.38 -15.21 5.84
CA ARG A 599 4.60 -14.55 7.15
C ARG A 599 3.31 -13.87 7.62
N GLY A 600 2.60 -14.53 8.54
CA GLY A 600 1.45 -13.98 9.26
C GLY A 600 0.72 -15.04 10.07
N GLU A 601 0.62 -14.85 11.38
CA GLU A 601 -0.46 -15.46 12.16
C GLU A 601 -1.66 -14.52 12.07
N SER A 602 -2.84 -15.10 11.81
CA SER A 602 -4.12 -14.41 11.57
C SER A 602 -4.17 -13.62 10.25
N PHE A 603 -4.58 -14.24 9.14
CA PHE A 603 -5.52 -13.65 8.15
C PHE A 603 -6.03 -14.74 7.17
N ASP A 604 -6.95 -15.59 7.63
CA ASP A 604 -7.63 -16.60 6.79
C ASP A 604 -8.59 -16.03 5.73
N ARG A 605 -8.61 -14.70 5.51
CA ARG A 605 -9.69 -14.04 4.75
C ARG A 605 -9.23 -12.81 3.96
N THR A 606 -8.15 -12.91 3.20
CA THR A 606 -7.80 -11.89 2.21
C THR A 606 -8.26 -12.37 0.84
N ARG A 607 -9.30 -11.73 0.28
CA ARG A 607 -9.83 -12.04 -1.04
C ARG A 607 -9.12 -11.19 -2.09
N TYR A 608 -8.59 -11.83 -3.12
CA TYR A 608 -8.03 -11.16 -4.30
C TYR A 608 -8.87 -11.48 -5.52
N PRO A 609 -9.12 -10.53 -6.44
CA PRO A 609 -9.82 -10.86 -7.68
C PRO A 609 -8.96 -11.80 -8.53
N LEU A 610 -9.56 -12.68 -9.33
CA LEU A 610 -8.87 -13.68 -10.15
C LEU A 610 -7.88 -13.03 -11.12
N ARG A 611 -8.19 -11.83 -11.62
CA ARG A 611 -7.27 -10.99 -12.43
C ARG A 611 -5.97 -10.60 -11.72
N ALA A 612 -5.87 -10.79 -10.40
CA ALA A 612 -4.64 -10.58 -9.65
C ALA A 612 -3.71 -11.82 -9.68
N LEU A 613 -4.20 -12.96 -10.18
CA LEU A 613 -3.36 -14.13 -10.47
C LEU A 613 -2.40 -13.79 -11.59
N LEU A 614 -1.10 -13.90 -11.31
CA LEU A 614 -0.06 -13.69 -12.30
C LEU A 614 0.50 -15.00 -12.80
N ASP A 615 0.62 -16.03 -11.95
CA ASP A 615 1.11 -17.33 -12.37
C ASP A 615 0.81 -18.43 -11.33
N VAL A 616 0.92 -19.70 -11.72
CA VAL A 616 0.65 -20.90 -10.91
C VAL A 616 1.90 -21.77 -10.83
N MET A 617 2.51 -21.86 -9.64
CA MET A 617 3.79 -22.54 -9.42
C MET A 617 3.65 -24.05 -9.25
N GLY A 618 2.55 -24.52 -8.66
CA GLY A 618 2.29 -25.95 -8.44
C GLY A 618 1.78 -26.28 -7.03
N PRO A 619 1.42 -27.54 -6.75
CA PRO A 619 0.93 -27.97 -5.45
C PRO A 619 1.98 -27.81 -4.34
N LEU A 620 1.53 -27.61 -3.11
CA LEU A 620 2.41 -27.61 -1.94
C LEU A 620 3.11 -28.99 -1.81
N PRO A 621 4.44 -29.06 -1.61
CA PRO A 621 5.12 -30.33 -1.39
C PRO A 621 4.64 -30.95 -0.07
N TYR A 622 4.23 -32.22 -0.10
CA TYR A 622 3.82 -32.96 1.09
C TYR A 622 5.06 -33.39 1.89
N GLN A 623 5.11 -33.03 3.16
CA GLN A 623 6.07 -33.58 4.13
C GLN A 623 5.30 -33.89 5.42
N GLU A 624 5.45 -35.11 5.93
CA GLU A 624 4.92 -35.47 7.24
C GLU A 624 5.49 -34.52 8.31
N GLU A 625 4.68 -34.20 9.33
CA GLU A 625 5.05 -33.38 10.50
C GLU A 625 5.07 -31.84 10.35
N LEU A 626 4.92 -31.26 9.15
CA LEU A 626 4.92 -29.80 8.94
C LEU A 626 3.54 -29.23 8.56
N SER A 627 3.20 -28.05 9.09
CA SER A 627 1.98 -27.32 8.70
C SER A 627 2.10 -26.71 7.29
N GLU A 628 0.97 -26.48 6.62
CA GLU A 628 0.95 -25.83 5.29
C GLU A 628 1.67 -24.47 5.27
N LYS A 629 1.60 -23.74 6.38
CA LYS A 629 2.26 -22.45 6.57
C LYS A 629 3.78 -22.62 6.60
N GLU A 630 4.29 -23.60 7.33
CA GLU A 630 5.72 -23.90 7.41
C GLU A 630 6.25 -24.36 6.05
N LEU A 631 5.50 -25.22 5.37
CA LEU A 631 5.81 -25.67 4.01
C LEU A 631 5.86 -24.50 3.02
N LEU A 632 4.84 -23.64 2.98
CA LEU A 632 4.84 -22.44 2.14
C LEU A 632 6.02 -21.52 2.47
N THR A 633 6.31 -21.32 3.76
CA THR A 633 7.44 -20.51 4.21
C THR A 633 8.78 -21.09 3.75
N ASN A 634 8.94 -22.40 3.84
CA ASN A 634 10.12 -23.13 3.36
C ASN A 634 10.26 -22.99 1.84
N CYS A 635 9.18 -23.17 1.07
CA CYS A 635 9.22 -23.02 -0.38
C CYS A 635 9.63 -21.61 -0.80
N VAL A 636 9.06 -20.56 -0.18
CA VAL A 636 9.43 -19.16 -0.47
C VAL A 636 10.86 -18.86 -0.07
N ARG A 637 11.33 -19.40 1.06
CA ARG A 637 12.72 -19.28 1.51
C ARG A 637 13.70 -19.93 0.54
N ASN A 638 13.41 -21.16 0.12
CA ASN A 638 14.23 -21.93 -0.81
C ASN A 638 14.25 -21.29 -2.21
N ALA A 639 13.09 -20.83 -2.71
CA ALA A 639 13.00 -20.11 -3.97
C ALA A 639 13.88 -18.85 -3.98
N ARG A 640 13.95 -18.12 -2.85
CA ARG A 640 14.85 -16.97 -2.72
C ARG A 640 16.32 -17.38 -2.80
N ARG A 641 16.72 -18.48 -2.17
CA ARG A 641 18.09 -19.00 -2.24
C ARG A 641 18.47 -19.39 -3.67
N ILE A 642 17.58 -20.07 -4.38
CA ILE A 642 17.78 -20.47 -5.78
C ILE A 642 17.88 -19.26 -6.70
N ARG A 643 16.99 -18.26 -6.53
CA ARG A 643 16.98 -17.04 -7.36
C ARG A 643 18.30 -16.28 -7.32
N LYS A 644 19.00 -16.26 -6.19
CA LYS A 644 20.33 -15.61 -6.07
C LYS A 644 21.38 -16.19 -7.02
N GLY A 645 21.22 -17.45 -7.43
CA GLY A 645 22.12 -18.13 -8.38
C GLY A 645 21.68 -18.01 -9.84
N LEU A 646 20.56 -17.33 -10.13
CA LEU A 646 20.05 -17.15 -11.49
C LEU A 646 20.43 -15.77 -12.03
N SER A 647 20.85 -15.73 -13.29
CA SER A 647 21.09 -14.48 -14.02
C SER A 647 19.95 -14.22 -15.00
N ALA A 648 19.28 -13.08 -14.82
CA ALA A 648 18.32 -12.55 -15.77
C ALA A 648 18.98 -12.24 -17.11
N HIS A 649 20.24 -11.79 -17.09
CA HIS A 649 21.00 -11.46 -18.29
C HIS A 649 21.35 -12.71 -19.10
N GLU A 650 21.83 -13.77 -18.45
CA GLU A 650 22.13 -15.04 -19.13
C GLU A 650 20.86 -15.71 -19.66
N LEU A 651 19.77 -15.69 -18.88
CA LEU A 651 18.49 -16.22 -19.34
C LEU A 651 17.98 -15.48 -20.58
N ALA A 652 18.06 -14.14 -20.60
CA ALA A 652 17.62 -13.36 -21.73
C ALA A 652 18.44 -13.63 -23.00
N ARG A 653 19.76 -13.85 -22.88
CA ARG A 653 20.62 -14.24 -24.01
C ARG A 653 20.29 -15.61 -24.58
N ASN A 654 19.70 -16.49 -23.77
CA ASN A 654 19.26 -17.82 -24.19
C ASN A 654 17.85 -17.81 -24.82
N CYS A 655 17.13 -16.69 -24.71
CA CYS A 655 15.84 -16.48 -25.37
C CYS A 655 16.04 -15.94 -26.80
N GLN A 656 15.12 -16.31 -27.70
CA GLN A 656 15.02 -15.80 -29.06
C GLN A 656 14.07 -14.60 -29.08
N GLU A 657 14.39 -13.63 -29.93
CA GLU A 657 13.52 -12.47 -30.19
C GLU A 657 12.18 -12.91 -30.78
N ASP A 658 11.12 -12.16 -30.49
CA ASP A 658 9.75 -12.39 -30.95
C ASP A 658 9.17 -13.77 -30.61
N THR A 659 9.79 -14.48 -29.67
CA THR A 659 9.35 -15.80 -29.20
C THR A 659 8.73 -15.69 -27.81
N ALA A 660 7.54 -16.27 -27.66
CA ALA A 660 6.85 -16.38 -26.38
C ALA A 660 7.21 -17.70 -25.69
N TYR A 661 7.63 -17.62 -24.43
CA TYR A 661 8.04 -18.77 -23.62
C TYR A 661 7.08 -18.98 -22.46
N THR A 662 6.73 -20.24 -22.20
CA THR A 662 6.12 -20.65 -20.93
C THR A 662 7.15 -20.64 -19.81
N LEU A 663 6.69 -20.54 -18.55
CA LEU A 663 7.60 -20.67 -17.40
C LEU A 663 8.40 -21.98 -17.42
N THR A 664 7.79 -23.06 -17.92
CA THR A 664 8.42 -24.38 -18.07
C THR A 664 9.60 -24.34 -19.06
N GLU A 665 9.43 -23.70 -20.21
CA GLU A 665 10.49 -23.54 -21.20
C GLU A 665 11.61 -22.65 -20.68
N LEU A 666 11.27 -21.57 -19.97
CA LEU A 666 12.25 -20.73 -19.31
C LEU A 666 13.01 -21.47 -18.20
N CYS A 667 12.38 -22.40 -17.47
CA CYS A 667 13.08 -23.24 -16.49
C CYS A 667 14.18 -24.07 -17.17
N ASN A 668 13.86 -24.66 -18.32
CA ASN A 668 14.83 -25.44 -19.09
C ASN A 668 15.97 -24.54 -19.63
N LEU A 669 15.66 -23.33 -20.11
CA LEU A 669 16.67 -22.37 -20.59
C LEU A 669 17.54 -21.79 -19.46
N ALA A 670 16.99 -21.65 -18.25
CA ALA A 670 17.70 -21.22 -17.05
C ALA A 670 18.49 -22.36 -16.36
N GLY A 671 18.40 -23.59 -16.86
CA GLY A 671 19.07 -24.75 -16.26
C GLY A 671 18.49 -25.18 -14.90
N VAL A 672 17.22 -24.83 -14.63
CA VAL A 672 16.52 -25.22 -13.39
C VAL A 672 15.43 -26.25 -13.66
N SER A 673 15.11 -27.06 -12.67
CA SER A 673 14.10 -28.10 -12.72
C SER A 673 12.69 -27.51 -12.82
N GLN A 674 12.02 -27.83 -13.93
CA GLN A 674 10.59 -27.60 -14.12
C GLN A 674 9.68 -28.38 -13.14
N HIS A 675 10.21 -29.37 -12.41
CA HIS A 675 9.42 -30.23 -11.53
C HIS A 675 9.43 -29.77 -10.06
N LYS A 676 10.33 -28.86 -9.68
CA LYS A 676 10.43 -28.32 -8.32
C LYS A 676 9.75 -26.96 -8.22
N VAL A 677 8.83 -26.84 -7.27
CA VAL A 677 8.01 -25.63 -7.10
C VAL A 677 8.85 -24.43 -6.66
N GLU A 678 9.90 -24.64 -5.87
CA GLU A 678 10.83 -23.62 -5.42
C GLU A 678 11.63 -23.02 -6.57
N GLU A 679 12.05 -23.85 -7.53
CA GLU A 679 12.85 -23.43 -8.68
C GLU A 679 12.00 -22.67 -9.70
N ARG A 680 10.76 -23.14 -9.95
CA ARG A 680 9.76 -22.40 -10.74
C ARG A 680 9.42 -21.05 -10.12
N LEU A 681 9.22 -21.03 -8.79
CA LEU A 681 8.92 -19.79 -8.06
C LEU A 681 10.10 -18.82 -8.07
N ALA A 682 11.33 -19.31 -7.99
CA ALA A 682 12.54 -18.50 -8.09
C ALA A 682 12.59 -17.78 -9.45
N LEU A 683 12.36 -18.53 -10.53
CA LEU A 683 12.39 -18.01 -11.89
C LEU A 683 11.25 -17.03 -12.16
N ALA A 684 10.01 -17.37 -11.81
CA ALA A 684 8.86 -16.47 -11.99
C ALA A 684 9.07 -15.13 -11.27
N LYS A 685 9.74 -15.15 -10.11
CA LYS A 685 10.12 -13.94 -9.38
C LYS A 685 11.25 -13.16 -10.01
N LEU A 686 12.24 -13.83 -10.59
CA LEU A 686 13.33 -13.20 -11.33
C LEU A 686 12.76 -12.39 -12.51
N LEU A 687 11.89 -13.01 -13.32
CA LEU A 687 11.27 -12.37 -14.48
C LEU A 687 10.52 -11.07 -14.08
N GLN A 688 9.78 -11.10 -12.96
CA GLN A 688 9.07 -9.92 -12.45
C GLN A 688 9.96 -8.80 -11.93
N GLN A 689 11.15 -9.12 -11.43
CA GLN A 689 12.10 -8.11 -10.92
C GLN A 689 12.85 -7.39 -12.04
N HIS A 690 12.82 -7.94 -13.26
CA HIS A 690 13.50 -7.38 -14.44
C HIS A 690 12.52 -7.08 -15.59
N PRO A 691 11.54 -6.17 -15.41
CA PRO A 691 10.55 -5.83 -16.43
C PRO A 691 11.15 -5.13 -17.67
N GLN A 692 12.36 -4.58 -17.54
CA GLN A 692 13.14 -4.03 -18.66
C GLN A 692 13.72 -5.12 -19.58
N ILE A 693 13.83 -6.36 -19.09
CA ILE A 693 14.40 -7.51 -19.81
C ILE A 693 13.31 -8.47 -20.27
N PHE A 694 12.31 -8.73 -19.42
CA PHE A 694 11.23 -9.66 -19.72
C PHE A 694 9.88 -8.95 -19.65
N THR A 695 9.05 -9.18 -20.67
CA THR A 695 7.65 -8.76 -20.69
C THR A 695 6.77 -9.98 -20.45
N GLN A 696 5.84 -9.82 -19.53
CA GLN A 696 4.76 -10.77 -19.33
C GLN A 696 3.63 -10.46 -20.32
N HIS A 697 3.21 -11.42 -21.13
CA HIS A 697 2.05 -11.29 -22.01
C HIS A 697 0.80 -11.75 -21.24
N ASP A 698 -0.16 -10.83 -21.05
CA ASP A 698 -1.40 -11.06 -20.29
C ASP A 698 -2.42 -11.89 -21.10
N ASP A 699 -2.04 -13.11 -21.49
CA ASP A 699 -2.95 -14.09 -22.08
C ASP A 699 -3.53 -15.01 -20.99
N LEU A 700 -4.07 -14.42 -19.91
CA LEU A 700 -4.97 -15.13 -19.00
C LEU A 700 -6.38 -15.12 -19.60
N VAL A 701 -6.55 -15.86 -20.69
CA VAL A 701 -7.87 -16.13 -21.28
C VAL A 701 -8.23 -17.58 -20.96
N ASP A 702 -9.33 -17.76 -20.22
CA ASP A 702 -10.05 -19.04 -20.04
C ASP A 702 -9.38 -20.16 -19.22
N GLY A 703 -8.60 -19.80 -18.20
CA GLY A 703 -8.27 -20.70 -17.08
C GLY A 703 -7.45 -21.95 -17.43
N GLN A 704 -6.86 -22.05 -18.63
CA GLN A 704 -6.17 -23.28 -19.10
C GLN A 704 -4.67 -23.38 -18.75
N GLY A 705 -4.00 -22.33 -18.30
CA GLY A 705 -2.55 -22.38 -17.99
C GLY A 705 -1.71 -21.44 -18.85
N PRO A 706 -0.37 -21.58 -18.76
CA PRO A 706 0.54 -20.63 -18.14
C PRO A 706 0.66 -19.31 -18.89
N VAL A 707 0.99 -18.27 -18.12
CA VAL A 707 1.39 -16.99 -18.65
C VAL A 707 2.62 -17.15 -19.55
N HIS A 708 2.59 -16.45 -20.68
CA HIS A 708 3.72 -16.38 -21.59
C HIS A 708 4.62 -15.19 -21.27
N TYR A 709 5.91 -15.41 -21.45
CA TYR A 709 6.97 -14.44 -21.22
C TYR A 709 7.76 -14.25 -22.50
N GLY A 710 7.98 -13.00 -22.89
CA GLY A 710 8.84 -12.63 -24.00
C GLY A 710 9.96 -11.72 -23.54
N LEU A 711 10.92 -11.48 -24.42
CA LEU A 711 11.91 -10.43 -24.20
C LEU A 711 11.22 -9.05 -24.33
N ALA A 712 11.45 -8.17 -23.35
CA ALA A 712 10.91 -6.82 -23.36
C ALA A 712 11.56 -5.98 -24.46
N PRO A 713 10.91 -4.98 -25.07
CA PRO A 713 11.49 -4.21 -26.18
C PRO A 713 12.86 -3.58 -25.86
N THR A 714 13.09 -3.25 -24.59
CA THR A 714 14.30 -2.64 -24.04
C THR A 714 15.35 -3.66 -23.56
N TRP A 715 15.15 -4.96 -23.79
CA TRP A 715 15.99 -6.01 -23.20
C TRP A 715 17.47 -5.86 -23.57
N ARG A 716 17.77 -5.43 -24.81
CA ARG A 716 19.14 -5.21 -25.29
C ARG A 716 19.85 -4.10 -24.51
N GLU A 717 19.18 -2.96 -24.30
CA GLU A 717 19.70 -1.83 -23.52
C GLU A 717 19.87 -2.21 -22.04
N ALA A 718 18.95 -3.02 -21.51
CA ALA A 718 19.04 -3.52 -20.15
C ALA A 718 20.23 -4.48 -19.96
N LEU A 719 20.63 -5.23 -20.99
CA LEU A 719 21.81 -6.10 -20.93
C LEU A 719 23.14 -5.34 -20.92
N GLU A 720 23.16 -4.08 -21.37
CA GLU A 720 24.35 -3.21 -21.35
C GLU A 720 24.61 -2.64 -19.94
N GLN A 721 23.57 -2.57 -19.11
CA GLN A 721 23.68 -2.16 -17.71
C GLN A 721 24.22 -3.31 -16.85
N PRO A 722 24.97 -3.03 -15.76
CA PRO A 722 25.41 -4.08 -14.86
C PRO A 722 24.20 -4.77 -14.22
N GLU A 723 24.20 -6.11 -14.26
CA GLU A 723 23.11 -6.92 -13.70
C GLU A 723 22.94 -6.63 -12.20
N GLN A 724 21.78 -6.09 -11.83
CA GLN A 724 21.44 -5.79 -10.44
C GLN A 724 21.11 -7.08 -9.70
N ARG A 725 22.08 -7.62 -8.96
CA ARG A 725 21.87 -8.79 -8.09
C ARG A 725 21.14 -8.39 -6.81
N GLU A 726 20.24 -9.26 -6.35
CA GLU A 726 19.46 -9.03 -5.14
C GLU A 726 20.37 -9.01 -3.90
N ARG A 727 20.34 -7.90 -3.14
CA ARG A 727 21.20 -7.75 -1.96
C ARG A 727 20.90 -8.83 -0.91
N PRO A 728 21.94 -9.40 -0.27
CA PRO A 728 21.78 -10.41 0.78
C PRO A 728 20.94 -9.87 1.95
N ASP A 729 20.04 -10.71 2.49
CA ASP A 729 19.21 -10.37 3.65
C ASP A 729 20.06 -10.38 4.92
N GLN A 730 20.58 -9.22 5.27
CA GLN A 730 21.48 -9.04 6.40
C GLN A 730 20.86 -9.52 7.71
N ASN A 731 19.56 -9.30 7.89
CA ASN A 731 18.85 -9.70 9.11
C ASN A 731 18.73 -11.22 9.21
N TRP A 732 18.47 -11.90 8.10
CA TRP A 732 18.39 -13.35 8.08
C TRP A 732 19.78 -14.00 8.25
N ILE A 733 20.82 -13.47 7.62
CA ILE A 733 22.19 -13.95 7.78
C ILE A 733 22.60 -13.86 9.27
N LEU A 734 22.38 -12.70 9.90
CA LEU A 734 22.70 -12.50 11.31
C LEU A 734 21.84 -13.38 12.24
N ALA A 735 20.55 -13.55 11.95
CA ALA A 735 19.66 -14.41 12.73
C ALA A 735 20.01 -15.91 12.60
N THR A 736 20.49 -16.34 11.43
CA THR A 736 21.01 -17.71 11.23
C THR A 736 22.28 -17.92 12.05
N ILE A 737 23.25 -17.00 11.98
CA ILE A 737 24.48 -17.07 12.79
C ILE A 737 24.15 -17.12 14.28
N GLU A 738 23.25 -16.26 14.75
CA GLU A 738 22.83 -16.22 16.15
C GLU A 738 22.13 -17.51 16.60
N ARG A 739 21.48 -18.26 15.70
CA ARG A 739 20.87 -19.55 16.03
C ARG A 739 21.90 -20.64 16.30
N TYR A 740 23.03 -20.62 15.60
CA TYR A 740 24.07 -21.63 15.68
C TYR A 740 25.07 -21.36 16.82
N ILE A 741 25.48 -20.10 16.99
CA ILE A 741 26.50 -19.73 17.99
C ILE A 741 25.96 -18.85 19.14
N GLY A 742 24.68 -18.45 19.10
CA GLY A 742 24.09 -17.55 20.09
C GLY A 742 24.63 -16.11 20.00
N THR A 743 24.75 -15.48 21.16
CA THR A 743 25.42 -14.18 21.36
C THR A 743 26.59 -14.35 22.33
N PRO A 744 27.74 -14.90 21.88
CA PRO A 744 28.89 -15.12 22.75
C PRO A 744 29.36 -13.79 23.35
N PRO A 745 29.64 -13.73 24.66
CA PRO A 745 30.11 -12.51 25.31
C PRO A 745 31.49 -12.06 24.79
N GLU A 746 32.29 -12.98 24.25
CA GLU A 746 33.57 -12.68 23.59
C GLU A 746 33.43 -12.11 22.16
N LEU A 747 32.23 -12.05 21.57
CA LEU A 747 32.02 -11.50 20.23
C LEU A 747 31.97 -9.97 20.28
N ILE A 748 33.04 -9.31 19.81
CA ILE A 748 33.20 -7.85 19.84
C ILE A 748 32.39 -7.18 18.74
N ARG A 749 32.47 -7.73 17.51
CA ARG A 749 31.93 -7.05 16.32
C ARG A 749 31.48 -8.06 15.27
N ARG A 750 30.36 -7.73 14.64
CA ARG A 750 29.87 -8.38 13.41
C ARG A 750 30.04 -7.38 12.28
N SER A 751 30.87 -7.72 11.29
CA SER A 751 30.99 -6.96 10.05
C SER A 751 30.32 -7.76 8.95
N LEU A 752 29.43 -7.14 8.19
CA LEU A 752 28.71 -7.80 7.11
C LEU A 752 28.90 -6.97 5.84
N ASP A 753 29.29 -7.64 4.75
CA ASP A 753 29.42 -7.02 3.44
C ASP A 753 28.02 -6.81 2.83
N GLY A 754 27.71 -5.58 2.45
CA GLY A 754 26.38 -5.21 1.96
C GLY A 754 26.06 -5.70 0.54
N GLU A 755 27.08 -6.12 -0.21
CA GLU A 755 26.97 -6.59 -1.58
C GLU A 755 27.07 -8.13 -1.66
N THR A 756 28.05 -8.74 -0.98
CA THR A 756 28.24 -10.20 -1.00
C THR A 756 27.47 -10.94 0.09
N GLY A 757 27.22 -10.28 1.22
CA GLY A 757 26.57 -10.87 2.39
C GLY A 757 27.52 -11.65 3.29
N ASP A 758 28.81 -11.67 2.95
CA ASP A 758 29.84 -12.32 3.75
C ASP A 758 29.96 -11.64 5.13
N VAL A 759 30.22 -12.45 6.14
CA VAL A 759 30.28 -12.00 7.53
C VAL A 759 31.66 -12.22 8.09
N THR A 760 32.24 -11.17 8.66
CA THR A 760 33.43 -11.28 9.50
C THR A 760 33.06 -11.07 10.96
N LEU A 761 33.24 -12.11 11.77
CA LEU A 761 33.04 -12.09 13.21
C LEU A 761 34.36 -11.76 13.90
N SER A 762 34.39 -10.71 14.72
CA SER A 762 35.56 -10.32 15.50
C SER A 762 35.36 -10.74 16.95
N PHE A 763 36.16 -11.68 17.42
CA PHE A 763 36.15 -12.15 18.79
C PHE A 763 37.31 -11.55 19.59
N LEU A 764 37.16 -11.43 20.91
CA LEU A 764 38.25 -11.07 21.84
C LEU A 764 39.43 -12.03 21.69
N TYR A 765 39.15 -13.32 21.49
CA TYR A 765 40.14 -14.37 21.25
C TYR A 765 39.81 -15.13 19.97
N PRO A 766 40.27 -14.65 18.80
CA PRO A 766 39.96 -15.24 17.50
C PRO A 766 40.28 -16.74 17.38
N GLU A 767 41.44 -17.17 17.89
CA GLU A 767 41.89 -18.57 17.80
C GLU A 767 41.07 -19.49 18.73
N GLY A 768 40.79 -19.05 19.97
CA GLY A 768 39.92 -19.81 20.88
C GLY A 768 38.47 -19.87 20.40
N ALA A 769 37.99 -18.81 19.74
CA ALA A 769 36.69 -18.79 19.09
C ALA A 769 36.64 -19.72 17.86
N TRP A 770 37.73 -19.81 17.09
CA TRP A 770 37.85 -20.75 15.99
C TRP A 770 37.72 -22.19 16.48
N GLU A 771 38.50 -22.61 17.47
CA GLU A 771 38.41 -23.96 18.04
C GLU A 771 37.01 -24.29 18.60
N ARG A 772 36.29 -23.29 19.13
CA ARG A 772 34.98 -23.46 19.77
C ARG A 772 33.79 -23.44 18.81
N TYR A 773 33.87 -22.65 17.74
CA TYR A 773 32.69 -22.31 16.92
C TYR A 773 32.81 -22.64 15.42
N HIS A 774 33.98 -23.08 14.92
CA HIS A 774 34.18 -23.27 13.47
C HIS A 774 33.16 -24.23 12.83
N GLU A 775 32.87 -25.38 13.45
CA GLU A 775 31.87 -26.33 12.90
C GLU A 775 30.45 -25.72 12.82
N GLN A 776 30.04 -24.96 13.83
CA GLN A 776 28.73 -24.30 13.84
C GLN A 776 28.67 -23.12 12.85
N LEU A 777 29.79 -22.42 12.66
CA LEU A 777 29.90 -21.34 11.69
C LEU A 777 29.92 -21.85 10.26
N ASP A 778 30.56 -23.00 9.99
CA ASP A 778 30.53 -23.67 8.69
C ASP A 778 29.11 -24.13 8.33
N ALA A 779 28.38 -24.72 9.29
CA ALA A 779 26.98 -25.09 9.10
C ALA A 779 26.07 -23.86 8.89
N ALA A 780 26.33 -22.76 9.61
CA ALA A 780 25.62 -21.50 9.42
C ALA A 780 25.94 -20.87 8.06
N ALA A 781 27.17 -20.96 7.58
CA ALA A 781 27.62 -20.47 6.28
C ALA A 781 26.95 -21.24 5.14
N GLU A 782 26.85 -22.57 5.27
CA GLU A 782 26.15 -23.43 4.32
C GLU A 782 24.63 -23.16 4.28
N GLU A 783 24.00 -22.96 5.44
CA GLU A 783 22.58 -22.60 5.52
C GLU A 783 22.32 -21.20 4.94
N ALA A 784 23.20 -20.23 5.25
CA ALA A 784 23.08 -18.84 4.84
C ALA A 784 23.49 -18.60 3.38
N GLY A 785 24.31 -19.49 2.81
CA GLY A 785 24.89 -19.35 1.48
C GLY A 785 25.82 -18.13 1.35
N VAL A 786 26.59 -17.83 2.41
CA VAL A 786 27.57 -16.73 2.48
C VAL A 786 28.81 -17.20 3.22
N ASN A 787 29.96 -16.56 3.01
CA ASN A 787 31.16 -16.88 3.77
C ASN A 787 31.08 -16.27 5.16
N ILE A 788 31.50 -17.02 6.18
CA ILE A 788 31.59 -16.52 7.55
C ILE A 788 33.01 -16.78 8.07
N ASP A 789 33.76 -15.70 8.28
CA ASP A 789 35.14 -15.76 8.75
C ASP A 789 35.30 -15.15 10.13
N ILE A 790 36.26 -15.67 10.90
CA ILE A 790 36.70 -15.04 12.15
C ILE A 790 37.86 -14.10 11.85
N SER A 791 37.73 -12.84 12.25
CA SER A 791 38.81 -11.85 12.11
C SER A 791 40.04 -12.28 12.91
N PRO A 792 41.24 -12.35 12.33
CA PRO A 792 42.45 -12.78 13.04
C PRO A 792 43.00 -11.73 14.02
N GLN A 793 42.37 -10.56 14.13
CA GLN A 793 42.89 -9.46 14.96
C GLN A 793 42.57 -9.69 16.44
N THR A 794 43.59 -10.03 17.22
CA THR A 794 43.49 -10.17 18.69
C THR A 794 43.80 -8.82 19.36
N PRO A 795 42.90 -8.25 20.18
CA PRO A 795 43.20 -7.07 20.99
C PRO A 795 44.24 -7.42 22.07
N LEU A 796 45.53 -7.20 21.76
CA LEU A 796 46.65 -7.60 22.62
C LEU A 796 46.50 -7.07 24.06
N LYS A 797 45.95 -5.87 24.24
CA LYS A 797 45.75 -5.26 25.56
C LYS A 797 44.76 -6.04 26.45
N GLU A 798 43.68 -6.55 25.87
CA GLU A 798 42.64 -7.30 26.59
C GLU A 798 43.12 -8.71 26.92
N MET A 799 43.79 -9.35 25.95
CA MET A 799 44.46 -10.64 26.12
C MET A 799 45.46 -10.61 27.27
N THR A 800 46.27 -9.55 27.34
CA THR A 800 47.25 -9.42 28.42
C THR A 800 46.60 -9.10 29.76
N SER A 801 45.51 -8.32 29.77
CA SER A 801 44.74 -8.04 30.99
C SER A 801 44.02 -9.27 31.53
N PHE A 802 43.52 -10.15 30.67
CA PHE A 802 42.95 -11.44 31.05
C PHE A 802 44.00 -12.38 31.62
N ALA A 803 45.11 -12.57 30.90
CA ALA A 803 46.21 -13.42 31.36
C ALA A 803 46.79 -12.96 32.71
N GLN A 804 46.83 -11.64 32.96
CA GLN A 804 47.24 -11.08 34.24
C GLN A 804 46.25 -11.36 35.38
N ARG A 805 44.94 -11.40 35.11
CA ARG A 805 43.91 -11.71 36.13
C ARG A 805 43.90 -13.18 36.54
N GLN A 806 44.33 -14.07 35.65
CA GLN A 806 44.46 -15.50 35.95
C GLN A 806 45.74 -15.82 36.72
N LEU A 807 46.66 -14.87 36.90
CA LEU A 807 47.84 -15.09 37.73
C LEU A 807 47.43 -15.32 39.20
N PRO A 808 47.95 -16.37 39.86
CA PRO A 808 47.66 -16.64 41.26
C PRO A 808 48.03 -15.45 42.17
N SER A 809 47.25 -15.25 43.23
CA SER A 809 47.34 -14.10 44.14
C SER A 809 48.68 -13.95 44.87
N GLY A 810 49.54 -14.98 44.87
CA GLY A 810 50.90 -14.95 45.41
C GLY A 810 51.97 -14.35 44.48
N LEU A 811 51.63 -13.99 43.23
CA LEU A 811 52.55 -13.38 42.26
C LEU A 811 52.26 -11.89 42.07
N THR A 812 53.31 -11.07 42.16
CA THR A 812 53.25 -9.65 41.82
C THR A 812 53.94 -9.42 40.48
N VAL A 813 53.22 -8.87 39.50
CA VAL A 813 53.77 -8.56 38.17
C VAL A 813 54.75 -7.38 38.23
N GLN A 814 55.93 -7.56 37.67
CA GLN A 814 56.97 -6.54 37.53
C GLN A 814 57.13 -6.14 36.06
N GLY A 815 56.84 -4.86 35.77
CA GLY A 815 57.02 -4.28 34.44
C GLY A 815 55.95 -4.69 33.42
N ASN A 816 56.24 -4.38 32.14
CA ASN A 816 55.32 -4.67 31.06
C ASN A 816 55.45 -6.14 30.60
N PRO A 817 54.33 -6.80 30.29
CA PRO A 817 54.30 -8.15 29.74
C PRO A 817 54.97 -8.20 28.36
N SER A 818 55.72 -9.28 28.11
CA SER A 818 56.36 -9.55 26.82
C SER A 818 55.48 -10.49 26.01
N ILE A 819 55.08 -10.08 24.81
CA ILE A 819 54.20 -10.87 23.94
C ILE A 819 55.03 -11.40 22.78
N PHE A 820 55.09 -12.72 22.64
CA PHE A 820 55.79 -13.41 21.56
C PHE A 820 54.76 -13.94 20.57
N LEU A 821 54.50 -13.15 19.52
CA LEU A 821 53.47 -13.44 18.51
C LEU A 821 53.73 -14.77 17.79
N ASP A 822 54.98 -15.02 17.37
CA ASP A 822 55.36 -16.23 16.62
C ASP A 822 55.31 -17.51 17.46
N GLN A 823 55.39 -17.37 18.79
CA GLN A 823 55.41 -18.49 19.74
C GLN A 823 54.07 -18.66 20.46
N ARG A 824 53.08 -17.79 20.18
CA ARG A 824 51.76 -17.75 20.85
C ARG A 824 51.91 -17.77 22.37
N MET A 825 52.79 -16.91 22.88
CA MET A 825 53.19 -16.91 24.29
C MET A 825 53.12 -15.50 24.87
N ILE A 826 52.53 -15.39 26.06
CA ILE A 826 52.53 -14.18 26.89
C ILE A 826 53.40 -14.46 28.10
N ARG A 827 54.48 -13.69 28.25
CA ARG A 827 55.40 -13.80 29.38
C ARG A 827 55.24 -12.65 30.34
N PHE A 828 54.95 -12.95 31.59
CA PHE A 828 55.02 -11.99 32.70
C PHE A 828 56.31 -12.19 33.48
N THR A 829 56.94 -11.10 33.88
CA THR A 829 57.99 -11.15 34.90
C THR A 829 57.30 -10.91 36.24
N CYS A 830 57.41 -11.85 37.17
CA CYS A 830 56.73 -11.76 38.46
C CYS A 830 57.69 -12.01 39.62
N SER A 831 57.40 -11.42 40.78
CA SER A 831 58.06 -11.72 42.06
C SER A 831 57.06 -12.32 43.04
N GLY A 832 57.43 -13.42 43.71
CA GLY A 832 56.57 -14.13 44.67
C GLY A 832 56.88 -15.63 44.74
N GLN A 833 56.10 -16.37 45.53
CA GLN A 833 56.13 -17.85 45.60
C GLN A 833 54.71 -18.38 45.41
N VAL A 834 54.52 -19.36 44.53
CA VAL A 834 53.23 -19.99 44.22
C VAL A 834 53.45 -21.48 44.00
N SER A 835 52.44 -22.30 44.31
CA SER A 835 52.53 -23.74 44.11
C SER A 835 52.44 -24.13 42.63
N GLU A 836 53.12 -25.22 42.25
CA GLU A 836 53.15 -25.72 40.87
C GLU A 836 51.74 -26.04 40.33
N GLY A 837 50.82 -26.51 41.19
CA GLY A 837 49.44 -26.82 40.82
C GLY A 837 48.57 -25.59 40.53
N GLU A 838 48.74 -24.50 41.28
CA GLU A 838 48.04 -23.23 41.01
C GLU A 838 48.54 -22.58 39.71
N MET A 839 49.84 -22.67 39.44
CA MET A 839 50.43 -22.16 38.21
C MET A 839 49.97 -22.96 36.98
N GLN A 840 49.93 -24.29 37.07
CA GLN A 840 49.40 -25.14 35.99
C GLN A 840 47.92 -24.86 35.71
N THR A 841 47.12 -24.62 36.75
CA THR A 841 45.69 -24.29 36.59
C THR A 841 45.51 -22.96 35.86
N ALA A 842 46.27 -21.94 36.24
CA ALA A 842 46.26 -20.63 35.57
C ALA A 842 46.72 -20.73 34.11
N GLN A 843 47.77 -21.51 33.83
CA GLN A 843 48.27 -21.74 32.46
C GLN A 843 47.24 -22.47 31.59
N GLN A 844 46.57 -23.49 32.13
CA GLN A 844 45.54 -24.23 31.43
C GLN A 844 44.30 -23.38 31.16
N GLN A 845 43.88 -22.53 32.10
CA GLN A 845 42.75 -21.62 31.90
C GLN A 845 43.06 -20.57 30.83
N VAL A 846 44.26 -19.97 30.85
CA VAL A 846 44.66 -19.02 29.81
C VAL A 846 44.75 -19.69 28.44
N LEU A 847 45.30 -20.90 28.36
CA LEU A 847 45.37 -21.66 27.11
C LEU A 847 43.98 -22.03 26.58
N ALA A 848 43.09 -22.54 27.43
CA ALA A 848 41.74 -22.96 27.04
C ALA A 848 40.84 -21.81 26.59
N GLU A 849 41.04 -20.62 27.16
CA GLU A 849 40.16 -19.48 26.91
C GLU A 849 40.68 -18.55 25.80
N THR A 850 42.00 -18.49 25.61
CA THR A 850 42.64 -17.58 24.64
C THR A 850 43.36 -18.29 23.49
N GLY A 851 43.73 -19.56 23.63
CA GLY A 851 44.61 -20.28 22.70
C GLY A 851 46.11 -19.94 22.85
N TRP A 852 46.49 -19.14 23.84
CA TRP A 852 47.87 -18.68 24.07
C TRP A 852 48.47 -19.26 25.34
N THR A 853 49.78 -19.51 25.31
CA THR A 853 50.52 -20.04 26.46
C THR A 853 50.94 -18.92 27.39
N LEU A 854 50.78 -19.13 28.70
CA LEU A 854 51.22 -18.21 29.75
C LEU A 854 52.55 -18.68 30.34
N GLU A 855 53.58 -17.84 30.26
CA GLU A 855 54.87 -18.07 30.93
C GLU A 855 55.11 -17.03 32.02
N VAL A 856 55.62 -17.45 33.17
CA VAL A 856 56.01 -16.53 34.24
C VAL A 856 57.49 -16.71 34.53
N ALA A 857 58.26 -15.64 34.31
CA ALA A 857 59.69 -15.58 34.59
C ALA A 857 59.95 -14.87 35.94
N GLY A 858 60.99 -15.30 36.67
CA GLY A 858 61.38 -14.68 37.94
C GLY A 858 61.02 -15.47 39.20
N ILE A 859 60.35 -16.62 39.05
CA ILE A 859 60.13 -17.58 40.14
C ILE A 859 61.42 -18.38 40.31
N ALA A 860 62.01 -18.33 41.51
CA ALA A 860 63.24 -19.06 41.82
C ALA A 860 62.91 -20.54 42.06
N GLU A 861 63.00 -21.39 41.03
CA GLU A 861 62.98 -22.83 41.22
C GLU A 861 64.15 -23.57 40.55
N SER A 862 64.52 -24.66 41.22
CA SER A 862 65.72 -25.48 41.08
C SER A 862 65.90 -26.11 39.70
N ARG A 863 67.12 -25.99 39.16
CA ARG A 863 67.57 -26.69 37.93
C ARG A 863 67.81 -28.18 38.17
N GLN A 864 67.56 -29.00 37.14
CA GLN A 864 68.51 -29.98 36.57
C GLN A 864 68.03 -30.54 35.20
N PRO A 865 68.90 -31.20 34.38
CA PRO A 865 69.12 -30.84 32.97
C PRO A 865 68.69 -31.91 31.94
N ALA A 866 68.64 -31.52 30.65
CA ALA A 866 68.43 -32.43 29.53
C ALA A 866 69.45 -32.24 28.40
N GLN A 867 69.92 -33.38 27.86
CA GLN A 867 70.38 -33.62 26.47
C GLN A 867 70.39 -35.17 26.25
N PRO A 868 70.43 -35.71 25.01
CA PRO A 868 70.08 -35.18 23.68
C PRO A 868 69.28 -36.20 22.80
N VAL A 869 69.05 -35.87 21.51
CA VAL A 869 69.19 -36.73 20.29
C VAL A 869 68.09 -36.55 19.21
N SER A 870 68.50 -35.88 18.12
CA SER A 870 68.34 -36.13 16.67
C SER A 870 67.02 -36.54 16.00
N ARG A 871 66.72 -35.87 14.88
CA ARG A 871 66.67 -36.35 13.47
C ARG A 871 66.00 -35.24 12.64
N ALA A 872 66.22 -35.01 11.34
CA ALA A 872 67.22 -35.35 10.33
C ALA A 872 66.86 -34.44 9.13
N ARG A 873 67.85 -34.03 8.32
CA ARG A 873 67.64 -33.32 7.05
C ARG A 873 67.25 -34.29 5.94
N SER A 874 66.41 -33.83 5.00
CA SER A 874 66.64 -34.09 3.57
C SER A 874 66.05 -32.97 2.71
N ALA A 875 66.90 -32.39 1.87
CA ALA A 875 66.59 -31.46 0.81
C ALA A 875 66.82 -32.15 -0.55
N VAL A 876 66.00 -31.84 -1.57
CA VAL A 876 66.31 -31.98 -3.02
C VAL A 876 65.42 -30.96 -3.74
N ALA A 877 65.93 -29.77 -4.09
CA ALA A 877 66.54 -29.36 -5.37
C ALA A 877 65.53 -28.92 -6.46
N THR A 878 65.66 -27.65 -6.84
CA THR A 878 65.00 -26.87 -7.93
C THR A 878 65.47 -27.29 -9.33
N PRO A 879 64.76 -26.93 -10.42
CA PRO A 879 65.22 -25.75 -11.19
C PRO A 879 64.16 -24.88 -11.89
N ASN A 880 64.43 -23.57 -11.82
CA ASN A 880 64.36 -22.52 -12.85
C ASN A 880 63.03 -21.88 -13.32
N ALA A 881 62.96 -20.57 -12.99
CA ALA A 881 62.65 -19.39 -13.83
C ALA A 881 61.47 -19.51 -14.81
N THR A 882 60.38 -18.80 -14.58
CA THR A 882 60.28 -17.35 -14.90
C THR A 882 59.52 -16.53 -13.83
N GLY A 883 60.18 -15.49 -13.31
CA GLY A 883 59.58 -14.38 -12.54
C GLY A 883 59.03 -14.71 -11.15
N THR A 884 59.88 -15.06 -10.18
CA THR A 884 59.43 -15.15 -8.78
C THR A 884 59.28 -13.74 -8.20
N ALA A 885 58.06 -13.40 -7.77
CA ALA A 885 57.78 -12.17 -7.06
C ALA A 885 58.71 -12.05 -5.83
N ILE A 886 59.33 -10.88 -5.66
CA ILE A 886 60.28 -10.65 -4.56
C ILE A 886 59.55 -10.69 -3.19
N GLN A 887 60.30 -10.85 -2.10
CA GLN A 887 59.71 -10.93 -0.76
C GLN A 887 58.89 -9.68 -0.39
N GLU A 888 57.82 -9.88 0.38
CA GLU A 888 56.81 -8.87 0.73
C GLU A 888 57.41 -7.54 1.20
N GLN A 889 58.37 -7.59 2.13
CA GLN A 889 59.00 -6.38 2.69
C GLN A 889 59.84 -5.62 1.65
N GLN A 890 60.41 -6.33 0.67
CA GLN A 890 61.22 -5.75 -0.40
C GLN A 890 60.34 -5.10 -1.47
N ALA A 891 59.19 -5.70 -1.80
CA ALA A 891 58.19 -5.12 -2.70
C ALA A 891 57.57 -3.84 -2.14
N ILE A 892 57.24 -3.83 -0.83
CA ILE A 892 56.75 -2.63 -0.14
C ILE A 892 57.80 -1.52 -0.15
N SER A 893 59.07 -1.85 0.08
CA SER A 893 60.16 -0.85 0.10
C SER A 893 60.31 -0.19 -1.26
N ILE A 894 60.41 -0.98 -2.33
CA ILE A 894 60.58 -0.47 -3.70
C ILE A 894 59.37 0.38 -4.11
N ALA A 895 58.16 -0.06 -3.78
CA ALA A 895 56.95 0.71 -4.06
C ALA A 895 56.89 2.01 -3.24
N ARG A 896 57.33 2.01 -1.97
CA ARG A 896 57.35 3.22 -1.16
C ARG A 896 58.42 4.22 -1.65
N ASP A 897 59.57 3.73 -2.10
CA ASP A 897 60.64 4.59 -2.63
C ASP A 897 60.23 5.25 -3.95
N LEU A 898 59.53 4.52 -4.82
CA LEU A 898 59.07 5.04 -6.13
C LEU A 898 57.80 5.88 -6.05
N LEU A 899 56.94 5.66 -5.04
CA LEU A 899 55.66 6.36 -4.89
C LEU A 899 55.67 7.46 -3.83
N GLY A 900 56.65 7.47 -2.92
CA GLY A 900 56.67 8.33 -1.73
C GLY A 900 56.62 9.84 -2.03
N ASP A 901 57.22 10.25 -3.15
CA ASP A 901 57.30 11.66 -3.56
C ASP A 901 56.18 12.07 -4.53
N LEU A 902 55.24 11.17 -4.84
CA LEU A 902 54.16 11.45 -5.78
C LEU A 902 52.99 12.18 -5.09
N ALA A 903 52.47 13.20 -5.77
CA ALA A 903 51.36 14.01 -5.26
C ALA A 903 50.11 13.14 -5.01
N GLY A 904 49.56 13.25 -3.80
CA GLY A 904 48.38 12.51 -3.37
C GLY A 904 48.63 11.07 -2.93
N PHE A 905 49.88 10.56 -2.93
CA PHE A 905 50.19 9.24 -2.39
C PHE A 905 49.98 9.20 -0.87
N ARG A 906 49.28 8.19 -0.37
CA ARG A 906 49.00 8.02 1.06
C ARG A 906 49.74 6.84 1.67
N LYS A 907 49.60 5.65 1.09
CA LYS A 907 50.27 4.44 1.57
C LYS A 907 50.23 3.29 0.56
N VAL A 908 51.13 2.34 0.75
CA VAL A 908 51.12 1.04 0.08
C VAL A 908 50.83 -0.06 1.11
N GLY A 909 49.89 -0.95 0.79
CA GLY A 909 49.59 -2.18 1.50
C GLY A 909 49.77 -3.39 0.58
N ILE A 910 49.58 -4.59 1.11
CA ILE A 910 49.78 -5.82 0.33
C ILE A 910 48.59 -6.76 0.46
N GLU A 911 48.35 -7.51 -0.60
CA GLU A 911 47.43 -8.62 -0.67
C GLU A 911 48.21 -9.86 -1.13
N LYS A 912 48.41 -10.76 -0.18
CA LYS A 912 49.37 -11.87 -0.29
C LYS A 912 48.93 -12.93 -1.28
N THR A 913 47.62 -13.17 -1.37
CA THR A 913 47.02 -14.25 -2.15
C THR A 913 47.25 -14.09 -3.66
N ASN A 914 47.32 -12.84 -4.13
CA ASN A 914 47.39 -12.50 -5.56
C ASN A 914 48.65 -11.70 -5.93
N TYR A 915 49.65 -11.64 -5.04
CA TYR A 915 50.85 -10.82 -5.22
C TYR A 915 50.51 -9.37 -5.64
N THR A 916 49.56 -8.74 -4.94
CA THR A 916 49.08 -7.40 -5.29
C THR A 916 49.50 -6.36 -4.25
N LEU A 917 50.15 -5.28 -4.70
CA LEU A 917 50.41 -4.07 -3.93
C LEU A 917 49.17 -3.15 -4.00
N ARG A 918 48.50 -2.96 -2.87
CA ARG A 918 47.35 -2.06 -2.72
C ARG A 918 47.84 -0.63 -2.44
N VAL A 919 47.87 0.19 -3.46
CA VAL A 919 48.37 1.56 -3.41
C VAL A 919 47.19 2.52 -3.16
N ARG A 920 47.35 3.45 -2.22
CA ARG A 920 46.32 4.45 -1.89
C ARG A 920 46.76 5.82 -2.36
N PHE A 921 45.95 6.43 -3.22
CA PHE A 921 46.04 7.83 -3.60
C PHE A 921 44.78 8.58 -3.16
N GLU A 922 44.92 9.90 -2.96
CA GLU A 922 43.82 10.79 -2.61
C GLU A 922 42.80 10.92 -3.75
N PHE A 923 43.28 10.93 -5.01
CA PHE A 923 42.47 10.89 -6.23
C PHE A 923 42.92 9.72 -7.12
N PRO A 924 42.32 8.52 -6.97
CA PRO A 924 42.79 7.29 -7.61
C PRO A 924 42.73 7.34 -9.14
N GLU A 925 41.67 7.88 -9.72
CA GLU A 925 41.47 7.94 -11.19
C GLU A 925 42.57 8.77 -11.88
N VAL A 926 42.92 9.92 -11.30
CA VAL A 926 44.01 10.78 -11.79
C VAL A 926 45.36 10.12 -11.57
N ALA A 927 45.57 9.46 -10.43
CA ALA A 927 46.80 8.73 -10.15
C ALA A 927 47.01 7.56 -11.14
N GLN A 928 45.95 6.86 -11.52
CA GLN A 928 45.98 5.77 -12.50
C GLN A 928 46.47 6.25 -13.86
N GLN A 929 46.00 7.41 -14.31
CA GLN A 929 46.38 7.97 -15.61
C GLN A 929 47.75 8.65 -15.58
N ARG A 930 48.06 9.38 -14.50
CA ARG A 930 49.26 10.22 -14.39
C ARG A 930 50.53 9.43 -14.04
N TYR A 931 50.41 8.33 -13.29
CA TYR A 931 51.54 7.56 -12.78
C TYR A 931 51.60 6.12 -13.32
N ALA A 932 50.88 5.83 -14.41
CA ALA A 932 50.82 4.51 -15.05
C ALA A 932 52.22 3.90 -15.32
N SER A 933 53.16 4.70 -15.83
CA SER A 933 54.53 4.25 -16.12
C SER A 933 55.33 3.88 -14.87
N ILE A 934 55.05 4.53 -13.74
CA ILE A 934 55.69 4.22 -12.45
C ILE A 934 55.09 2.92 -11.89
N PHE A 935 53.78 2.70 -12.08
CA PHE A 935 53.15 1.44 -11.70
C PHE A 935 53.72 0.27 -12.50
N GLU A 936 53.85 0.39 -13.82
CA GLU A 936 54.49 -0.62 -14.68
C GLU A 936 55.95 -0.89 -14.28
N GLN A 937 56.70 0.15 -13.87
CA GLN A 937 58.06 0.00 -13.37
C GLN A 937 58.12 -0.79 -12.05
N ILE A 938 57.17 -0.58 -11.14
CA ILE A 938 57.10 -1.35 -9.89
C ILE A 938 56.67 -2.79 -10.18
N GLU A 939 55.69 -3.01 -11.05
CA GLU A 939 55.22 -4.35 -11.41
C GLU A 939 56.33 -5.17 -12.09
N SER A 940 57.08 -4.56 -13.00
CA SER A 940 58.20 -5.21 -13.70
C SER A 940 59.42 -5.46 -12.81
N SER A 941 59.69 -4.59 -11.84
CA SER A 941 60.84 -4.73 -10.92
C SER A 941 60.57 -5.62 -9.71
N THR A 942 59.31 -5.74 -9.27
CA THR A 942 58.94 -6.51 -8.08
C THR A 942 58.25 -7.83 -8.40
N GLY A 943 57.59 -7.94 -9.55
CA GLY A 943 56.71 -9.06 -9.89
C GLY A 943 55.36 -9.02 -9.16
N TRP A 944 55.05 -7.94 -8.42
CA TRP A 944 53.77 -7.73 -7.75
C TRP A 944 52.90 -6.77 -8.57
N GLN A 945 51.63 -7.12 -8.78
CA GLN A 945 50.67 -6.25 -9.48
C GLN A 945 50.29 -5.06 -8.60
N ILE A 946 50.15 -3.86 -9.16
CA ILE A 946 49.65 -2.69 -8.44
C ILE A 946 48.15 -2.56 -8.67
N ARG A 947 47.41 -2.38 -7.57
CA ARG A 947 46.01 -1.97 -7.62
C ARG A 947 45.78 -0.75 -6.74
N LEU A 948 45.08 0.23 -7.28
CA LEU A 948 44.63 1.39 -6.52
C LEU A 948 43.44 1.00 -5.64
N TYR A 949 43.47 1.38 -4.36
CA TYR A 949 42.40 1.05 -3.43
C TYR A 949 42.24 2.13 -2.32
N PRO A 950 41.07 2.76 -2.15
CA PRO A 950 39.85 2.59 -2.94
C PRO A 950 39.99 3.10 -4.38
N LEU A 951 39.10 2.65 -5.28
CA LEU A 951 39.05 3.10 -6.69
C LEU A 951 38.42 4.49 -6.83
N THR A 952 37.70 4.95 -5.80
CA THR A 952 37.07 6.26 -5.75
C THR A 952 37.75 7.15 -4.70
N PRO A 953 37.80 8.47 -4.92
CA PRO A 953 38.32 9.42 -3.93
C PRO A 953 37.41 9.48 -2.69
N THR A 954 37.97 9.84 -1.53
CA THR A 954 37.17 10.02 -0.31
C THR A 954 36.37 11.33 -0.34
N GLN A 955 35.20 11.34 0.31
CA GLN A 955 34.37 12.55 0.43
C GLN A 955 35.13 13.73 1.05
N GLU A 956 35.98 13.49 2.05
CA GLU A 956 36.78 14.54 2.67
C GLU A 956 37.81 15.14 1.69
N ALA A 957 38.41 14.32 0.83
CA ALA A 957 39.39 14.78 -0.17
C ALA A 957 38.76 15.63 -1.27
N LEU A 958 37.61 15.19 -1.80
CA LEU A 958 36.83 15.95 -2.80
C LEU A 958 36.35 17.29 -2.24
N ALA A 959 35.84 17.30 -1.00
CA ALA A 959 35.41 18.53 -0.34
C ALA A 959 36.59 19.46 -0.08
N ALA A 960 37.73 18.96 0.43
CA ALA A 960 38.92 19.76 0.68
C ALA A 960 39.46 20.41 -0.60
N MET A 961 39.51 19.65 -1.70
CA MET A 961 39.96 20.15 -3.01
C MET A 961 38.99 21.18 -3.60
N ALA A 962 37.68 20.97 -3.43
CA ALA A 962 36.66 21.92 -3.90
C ALA A 962 36.76 23.24 -3.13
N HIS A 963 37.08 23.18 -1.84
CA HIS A 963 37.30 24.37 -1.01
C HIS A 963 38.61 25.11 -1.35
N SER A 964 39.69 24.40 -1.66
CA SER A 964 40.99 25.03 -1.97
C SER A 964 41.03 25.75 -3.31
N LEU A 965 40.14 25.40 -4.25
CA LEU A 965 40.07 25.98 -5.58
C LEU A 965 38.97 27.03 -5.73
N LEU A 966 38.37 27.49 -4.63
CA LEU A 966 37.34 28.54 -4.71
C LEU A 966 37.95 29.90 -5.11
N PRO A 967 37.35 30.59 -6.09
CA PRO A 967 37.72 31.95 -6.44
C PRO A 967 37.64 32.92 -5.25
N ASP A 968 38.58 33.86 -5.20
CA ASP A 968 38.57 34.95 -4.23
C ASP A 968 37.25 35.75 -4.32
N GLY A 969 36.62 36.00 -3.17
CA GLY A 969 35.34 36.70 -3.08
C GLY A 969 34.10 35.79 -2.96
N LEU A 970 34.27 34.46 -2.99
CA LEU A 970 33.20 33.49 -2.71
C LEU A 970 33.35 32.88 -1.31
N GLU A 971 32.27 32.96 -0.54
CA GLU A 971 32.15 32.34 0.78
C GLU A 971 31.24 31.10 0.69
N VAL A 972 31.66 29.96 1.24
CA VAL A 972 30.88 28.71 1.16
C VAL A 972 29.78 28.68 2.20
N ILE A 973 28.57 28.31 1.75
CA ILE A 973 27.42 28.06 2.60
C ILE A 973 27.18 26.56 2.71
N GLY A 974 27.47 26.01 3.89
CA GLY A 974 27.17 24.61 4.22
C GLY A 974 28.24 23.63 3.73
N LYS A 975 27.94 22.33 3.82
CA LYS A 975 28.84 21.26 3.37
C LYS A 975 28.67 21.03 1.86
N PRO A 976 29.75 20.82 1.09
CA PRO A 976 29.67 20.44 -0.31
C PRO A 976 28.81 19.18 -0.51
N SER A 977 27.92 19.23 -1.50
CA SER A 977 27.08 18.10 -1.91
C SER A 977 27.85 17.27 -2.94
N ILE A 978 28.03 15.97 -2.67
CA ILE A 978 28.73 15.07 -3.60
C ILE A 978 27.71 14.21 -4.33
N TYR A 979 27.73 14.31 -5.66
CA TYR A 979 26.88 13.58 -6.58
C TYR A 979 27.71 12.50 -7.27
N TRP A 980 27.71 11.31 -6.68
CA TRP A 980 28.51 10.17 -7.12
C TRP A 980 28.07 9.59 -8.47
N ASP A 981 26.81 9.76 -8.84
CA ASP A 981 26.19 9.32 -10.09
C ASP A 981 26.69 10.09 -11.32
N ARG A 982 27.13 11.34 -11.11
CA ARG A 982 27.59 12.24 -12.18
C ARG A 982 29.02 12.77 -11.97
N ASN A 983 29.75 12.21 -11.01
CA ASN A 983 31.09 12.65 -10.60
C ASN A 983 31.17 14.17 -10.37
N THR A 984 30.17 14.74 -9.69
CA THR A 984 30.07 16.20 -9.48
C THR A 984 30.10 16.57 -8.01
N VAL A 985 30.87 17.61 -7.66
CA VAL A 985 30.84 18.25 -6.34
C VAL A 985 30.13 19.60 -6.46
N GLY A 986 28.97 19.71 -5.82
CA GLY A 986 28.20 20.95 -5.73
C GLY A 986 28.60 21.74 -4.48
N VAL A 987 29.08 22.97 -4.67
CA VAL A 987 29.39 23.91 -3.59
C VAL A 987 28.43 25.09 -3.69
N LEU A 988 27.63 25.28 -2.64
CA LEU A 988 26.78 26.46 -2.51
C LEU A 988 27.64 27.60 -1.96
N CYS A 989 27.74 28.69 -2.71
CA CYS A 989 28.57 29.85 -2.38
C CYS A 989 27.73 31.12 -2.33
N LYS A 990 28.24 32.14 -1.63
CA LYS A 990 27.71 33.50 -1.59
C LYS A 990 28.82 34.48 -1.90
N GLY A 991 28.51 35.51 -2.69
CA GLY A 991 29.46 36.53 -3.08
C GLY A 991 29.56 36.68 -4.59
N THR A 992 30.57 37.41 -5.04
CA THR A 992 30.83 37.73 -6.44
C THR A 992 32.22 37.29 -6.84
N ALA A 993 32.33 36.60 -7.97
CA ALA A 993 33.59 36.20 -8.59
C ALA A 993 33.62 36.56 -10.08
N GLU A 994 34.82 36.73 -10.62
CA GLU A 994 35.00 36.87 -12.07
C GLU A 994 34.70 35.56 -12.80
N VAL A 995 34.11 35.67 -14.00
CA VAL A 995 33.78 34.52 -14.86
C VAL A 995 35.02 33.67 -15.19
N SER A 996 36.16 34.32 -15.44
CA SER A 996 37.45 33.67 -15.70
C SER A 996 37.91 32.83 -14.51
N ALA A 997 37.90 33.41 -13.31
CA ALA A 997 38.33 32.72 -12.09
C ALA A 997 37.44 31.52 -11.74
N ALA A 998 36.11 31.65 -11.90
CA ALA A 998 35.18 30.55 -11.69
C ALA A 998 35.34 29.43 -12.72
N TYR A 999 35.71 29.77 -13.95
CA TYR A 999 35.99 28.80 -15.01
C TYR A 999 37.33 28.07 -14.79
N GLU A 1000 38.38 28.79 -14.40
CA GLU A 1000 39.69 28.23 -14.05
C GLU A 1000 39.58 27.27 -12.86
N ALA A 1001 38.84 27.65 -11.82
CA ALA A 1001 38.55 26.78 -10.67
C ALA A 1001 37.89 25.45 -11.08
N ARG A 1002 36.93 25.49 -12.02
CA ARG A 1002 36.24 24.30 -12.52
C ARG A 1002 37.17 23.41 -13.36
N GLN A 1003 37.97 24.01 -14.24
CA GLN A 1003 38.93 23.27 -15.04
C GLN A 1003 40.02 22.63 -14.17
N GLN A 1004 40.57 23.38 -13.21
CA GLN A 1004 41.61 22.88 -12.33
C GLN A 1004 41.09 21.77 -11.41
N PHE A 1005 39.88 21.91 -10.86
CA PHE A 1005 39.26 20.86 -10.05
C PHE A 1005 39.06 19.58 -10.88
N THR A 1006 38.60 19.71 -12.13
CA THR A 1006 38.44 18.57 -13.04
C THR A 1006 39.76 17.91 -13.38
N ALA A 1007 40.82 18.69 -13.63
CA ALA A 1007 42.14 18.19 -13.96
C ALA A 1007 42.86 17.49 -12.78
N GLU A 1008 42.59 17.91 -11.54
CA GLU A 1008 43.22 17.36 -10.35
C GLU A 1008 42.47 16.18 -9.73
N THR A 1009 41.16 16.08 -9.98
CA THR A 1009 40.31 15.06 -9.33
C THR A 1009 39.60 14.12 -10.30
N ALA A 1010 39.52 14.45 -11.60
CA ALA A 1010 38.63 13.83 -12.59
C ALA A 1010 37.12 14.06 -12.33
N TRP A 1011 36.77 14.93 -11.39
CA TRP A 1011 35.40 15.26 -10.99
C TRP A 1011 35.03 16.68 -11.37
N THR A 1012 33.75 16.95 -11.63
CA THR A 1012 33.25 18.26 -12.04
C THR A 1012 32.89 19.11 -10.81
N LEU A 1013 33.28 20.40 -10.81
CA LEU A 1013 32.90 21.35 -9.76
C LEU A 1013 31.68 22.20 -10.19
N GLU A 1014 30.58 22.12 -9.44
CA GLU A 1014 29.40 22.98 -9.61
C GLU A 1014 29.35 24.03 -8.50
N LEU A 1015 29.61 25.29 -8.85
CA LEU A 1015 29.42 26.42 -7.95
C LEU A 1015 28.01 26.99 -8.13
N GLN A 1016 27.21 27.02 -7.05
CA GLN A 1016 25.80 27.45 -7.04
C GLN A 1016 25.61 28.64 -6.09
N GLY A 1017 24.64 29.52 -6.35
CA GLY A 1017 24.28 30.62 -5.43
C GLY A 1017 25.17 31.89 -5.50
N MET A 1018 26.14 31.94 -6.42
CA MET A 1018 27.03 33.09 -6.64
C MET A 1018 26.57 34.03 -7.76
N SER A 1019 27.08 35.26 -7.78
CA SER A 1019 26.93 36.20 -8.90
C SER A 1019 28.24 36.33 -9.67
N LEU A 1020 28.20 36.16 -11.01
CA LEU A 1020 29.38 36.22 -11.87
C LEU A 1020 29.54 37.61 -12.49
N GLN A 1021 30.75 38.17 -12.45
CA GLN A 1021 31.09 39.45 -13.08
C GLN A 1021 31.97 39.23 -14.32
N ALA A 1022 31.66 39.94 -15.41
CA ALA A 1022 32.52 39.96 -16.60
C ALA A 1022 33.78 40.79 -16.33
N ALA A 1023 34.95 40.30 -16.74
CA ALA A 1023 36.23 40.94 -16.47
C ALA A 1023 36.26 42.41 -16.97
N PRO A 1024 36.90 43.34 -16.23
CA PRO A 1024 37.12 44.70 -16.72
C PRO A 1024 38.15 44.69 -17.86
N ALA A 1025 37.80 45.30 -18.99
CA ALA A 1025 38.72 45.48 -20.12
C ALA A 1025 39.93 46.31 -19.68
N THR A 1026 41.10 45.69 -19.55
CA THR A 1026 42.35 46.41 -19.33
C THR A 1026 42.92 46.90 -20.65
N ARG A 1027 43.21 48.21 -20.71
CA ARG A 1027 44.20 48.80 -21.61
C ARG A 1027 45.54 48.13 -21.33
N ASP A 1028 45.92 47.16 -22.14
CA ASP A 1028 47.29 47.01 -22.66
C ASP A 1028 47.31 45.79 -23.58
N GLY A 1029 47.37 46.08 -24.88
CA GLY A 1029 47.31 45.09 -25.93
C GLY A 1029 48.58 44.26 -25.99
N GLN A 1030 48.47 42.95 -25.78
CA GLN A 1030 49.33 41.96 -26.42
C GLN A 1030 48.50 40.75 -26.84
N LYS A 1031 48.46 40.54 -28.16
CA LYS A 1031 47.90 39.39 -28.88
C LYS A 1031 48.75 38.15 -28.65
N LEU A 1032 48.12 36.98 -28.63
CA LEU A 1032 48.67 35.79 -29.29
C LEU A 1032 47.64 35.32 -30.35
N GLU A 1033 48.14 35.18 -31.57
CA GLU A 1033 47.40 35.09 -32.83
C GLU A 1033 47.08 33.63 -33.27
N PRO A 1034 46.23 33.47 -34.31
CA PRO A 1034 45.40 32.30 -34.58
C PRO A 1034 45.99 31.37 -35.66
N ILE A 1035 45.35 30.21 -35.88
CA ILE A 1035 45.48 29.46 -37.13
C ILE A 1035 44.08 29.34 -37.78
N THR A 1036 44.04 29.91 -38.98
CA THR A 1036 43.03 29.94 -40.04
C THR A 1036 42.73 28.54 -40.58
N THR A 1037 41.61 28.25 -41.23
CA THR A 1037 41.16 28.62 -42.60
C THR A 1037 39.79 27.95 -42.80
N ALA A 1038 38.81 28.40 -43.59
CA ALA A 1038 38.68 29.35 -44.70
C ALA A 1038 37.20 29.83 -44.72
N ASP A 1039 36.92 31.14 -44.79
CA ASP A 1039 36.71 31.97 -45.99
C ASP A 1039 35.66 31.40 -46.97
N GLU A 1040 34.40 31.88 -46.95
CA GLU A 1040 33.84 33.11 -47.57
C GLU A 1040 33.56 32.97 -49.09
N PRO A 1041 32.78 33.84 -49.78
CA PRO A 1041 31.87 34.95 -49.39
C PRO A 1041 30.50 34.82 -50.14
N ALA A 1042 29.51 35.72 -50.22
CA ALA A 1042 29.50 37.17 -50.46
C ALA A 1042 28.05 37.71 -50.29
N GLN A 1043 27.88 38.78 -49.50
CA GLN A 1043 27.55 40.16 -49.91
C GLN A 1043 26.21 40.41 -50.63
N GLY A 1044 25.43 41.37 -50.10
CA GLY A 1044 24.43 42.08 -50.88
C GLY A 1044 23.38 42.91 -50.14
N ASN A 1045 23.78 44.02 -49.52
CA ASN A 1045 23.08 45.30 -49.29
C ASN A 1045 21.53 45.41 -49.35
N GLY A 1046 20.98 46.07 -48.32
CA GLY A 1046 20.37 47.41 -48.56
C GLY A 1046 18.89 47.62 -48.23
N SER A 1047 18.63 48.19 -47.05
CA SER A 1047 17.59 49.16 -46.66
C SER A 1047 16.15 49.05 -47.18
N ALA A 1048 15.18 49.06 -46.26
CA ALA A 1048 14.27 50.20 -46.01
C ALA A 1048 13.33 49.86 -44.84
N ALA A 1049 13.04 50.86 -44.02
CA ALA A 1049 12.04 50.80 -42.97
C ALA A 1049 10.63 51.01 -43.56
N ASP A 1050 9.65 50.25 -43.09
CA ASP A 1050 8.25 50.66 -43.03
C ASP A 1050 7.50 49.88 -41.91
N GLU A 1051 6.47 50.54 -41.41
CA GLU A 1051 5.59 50.33 -40.25
C GLU A 1051 4.97 48.92 -40.01
N PRO A 1052 4.39 48.66 -38.81
CA PRO A 1052 4.14 47.31 -38.30
C PRO A 1052 2.94 46.66 -38.98
N ALA A 1053 3.15 45.49 -39.57
CA ALA A 1053 2.08 44.62 -40.01
C ALA A 1053 1.32 44.07 -38.79
N GLU A 1054 -0.01 44.19 -38.83
CA GLU A 1054 -0.95 43.55 -37.92
C GLU A 1054 -0.64 42.05 -37.75
N PRO A 1055 -0.90 41.45 -36.58
CA PRO A 1055 -0.58 40.05 -36.33
C PRO A 1055 -1.38 39.17 -37.30
N GLN A 1056 -0.68 38.56 -38.26
CA GLN A 1056 -1.25 37.55 -39.13
C GLN A 1056 -1.93 36.47 -38.28
N GLU A 1057 -3.21 36.21 -38.55
CA GLU A 1057 -3.93 35.05 -38.02
C GLU A 1057 -3.13 33.78 -38.34
N VAL A 1058 -2.55 33.18 -37.30
CA VAL A 1058 -1.89 31.87 -37.39
C VAL A 1058 -2.99 30.82 -37.63
N LYS A 1059 -3.22 30.50 -38.91
CA LYS A 1059 -4.14 29.47 -39.38
C LYS A 1059 -3.81 28.10 -38.75
N GLN A 1060 -4.87 27.38 -38.41
CA GLN A 1060 -4.88 25.98 -37.97
C GLN A 1060 -3.98 25.10 -38.84
N LEU A 1061 -2.93 24.52 -38.26
CA LEU A 1061 -2.17 23.44 -38.86
C LEU A 1061 -2.96 22.13 -38.76
N LEU A 1062 -3.89 21.93 -39.69
CA LEU A 1062 -4.37 20.60 -40.06
C LEU A 1062 -4.18 20.46 -41.57
N VAL A 1063 -3.10 19.78 -41.96
CA VAL A 1063 -2.91 19.34 -43.34
C VAL A 1063 -3.36 17.87 -43.40
N GLU A 1064 -4.40 17.58 -44.17
CA GLU A 1064 -4.73 16.20 -44.54
C GLU A 1064 -3.57 15.62 -45.34
N MET A 1065 -2.79 14.73 -44.73
CA MET A 1065 -1.71 14.00 -45.38
C MET A 1065 -1.98 12.50 -45.38
N ASP A 1066 -1.64 11.88 -46.51
CA ASP A 1066 -1.85 10.47 -46.88
C ASP A 1066 -1.33 9.51 -45.79
N PRO A 1067 -2.18 8.63 -45.22
CA PRO A 1067 -1.79 7.69 -44.16
C PRO A 1067 -0.65 6.74 -44.54
N ALA A 1068 -0.41 6.52 -45.84
CA ALA A 1068 0.59 5.58 -46.33
C ALA A 1068 2.05 6.06 -46.19
N SER A 1069 2.29 7.34 -45.90
CA SER A 1069 3.64 7.93 -45.78
C SER A 1069 4.10 8.21 -44.34
N ARG A 1070 3.32 7.81 -43.32
CA ARG A 1070 3.62 8.10 -41.91
C ARG A 1070 4.61 7.10 -41.31
N VAL A 1071 5.60 7.61 -40.57
CA VAL A 1071 6.50 6.77 -39.77
C VAL A 1071 5.74 6.17 -38.57
N THR A 1072 6.31 5.15 -37.93
CA THR A 1072 5.67 4.52 -36.77
C THR A 1072 5.51 5.49 -35.60
N GLN A 1073 4.55 5.24 -34.70
CA GLN A 1073 4.28 6.13 -33.55
C GLN A 1073 5.51 6.36 -32.68
N VAL A 1074 6.31 5.30 -32.47
CA VAL A 1074 7.55 5.34 -31.68
C VAL A 1074 8.60 6.21 -32.39
N GLN A 1075 8.75 6.07 -33.71
CA GLN A 1075 9.67 6.90 -34.49
C GLN A 1075 9.25 8.37 -34.51
N ALA A 1076 7.95 8.64 -34.63
CA ALA A 1076 7.41 10.00 -34.61
C ALA A 1076 7.68 10.70 -33.26
N MET A 1077 7.50 9.99 -32.15
CA MET A 1077 7.82 10.51 -30.81
C MET A 1077 9.33 10.70 -30.60
N ALA A 1078 10.16 9.79 -31.10
CA ALA A 1078 11.61 9.89 -30.97
C ALA A 1078 12.17 11.10 -31.75
N ILE A 1079 11.70 11.32 -32.99
CA ILE A 1079 12.08 12.48 -33.80
C ILE A 1079 11.62 13.79 -33.15
N ALA A 1080 10.38 13.82 -32.64
CA ALA A 1080 9.88 14.98 -31.91
C ALA A 1080 10.67 15.26 -30.61
N SER A 1081 11.04 14.21 -29.87
CA SER A 1081 11.85 14.34 -28.65
C SER A 1081 13.28 14.80 -28.94
N GLN A 1082 13.84 14.42 -30.08
CA GLN A 1082 15.18 14.84 -30.48
C GLN A 1082 15.21 16.30 -30.93
N LEU A 1083 14.28 16.70 -31.80
CA LEU A 1083 14.19 18.07 -32.33
C LEU A 1083 13.74 19.10 -31.27
N LEU A 1084 13.13 18.64 -30.16
CA LEU A 1084 12.72 19.47 -29.03
C LEU A 1084 13.51 19.17 -27.74
N SER A 1085 14.69 18.55 -27.86
CA SER A 1085 15.50 18.11 -26.70
C SER A 1085 16.04 19.25 -25.83
N ASP A 1086 16.19 20.44 -26.40
CA ASP A 1086 16.58 21.70 -25.76
C ASP A 1086 15.37 22.57 -25.34
N ALA A 1087 14.14 22.10 -25.55
CA ALA A 1087 12.94 22.83 -25.15
C ALA A 1087 12.66 22.62 -23.65
N GLU A 1088 13.22 23.50 -22.82
CA GLU A 1088 13.10 23.43 -21.35
C GLU A 1088 11.65 23.51 -20.84
N ASP A 1089 10.72 24.04 -21.63
CA ASP A 1089 9.31 24.16 -21.29
C ASP A 1089 8.43 23.03 -21.81
N LEU A 1090 8.97 22.08 -22.58
CA LEU A 1090 8.29 20.86 -23.01
C LEU A 1090 8.37 19.79 -21.92
N TYR A 1091 7.22 19.29 -21.47
CA TYR A 1091 7.17 18.29 -20.39
C TYR A 1091 6.43 17.00 -20.75
N GLN A 1092 5.76 16.95 -21.91
CA GLN A 1092 5.11 15.73 -22.38
C GLN A 1092 4.94 15.71 -23.88
N ILE A 1093 5.19 14.54 -24.48
CA ILE A 1093 4.93 14.23 -25.89
C ILE A 1093 4.05 12.98 -25.90
N GLY A 1094 3.00 12.97 -26.71
CA GLY A 1094 2.23 11.77 -26.97
C GLY A 1094 1.64 11.75 -28.37
N VAL A 1095 0.96 10.65 -28.69
CA VAL A 1095 0.44 10.38 -30.03
C VAL A 1095 -1.06 10.13 -29.96
N ASP A 1096 -1.82 10.73 -30.87
CA ASP A 1096 -3.19 10.30 -31.21
C ASP A 1096 -3.17 9.62 -32.58
N ALA A 1097 -3.11 8.29 -32.54
CA ALA A 1097 -3.07 7.44 -33.73
C ALA A 1097 -4.32 7.54 -34.62
N LYS A 1098 -5.49 7.82 -34.02
CA LYS A 1098 -6.76 7.90 -34.76
C LYS A 1098 -6.85 9.20 -35.54
N ARG A 1099 -6.27 10.28 -35.02
CA ARG A 1099 -6.23 11.60 -35.66
C ARG A 1099 -4.97 11.85 -36.48
N GLY A 1100 -3.92 11.04 -36.28
CA GLY A 1100 -2.66 11.19 -37.00
C GLY A 1100 -1.83 12.38 -36.52
N CYS A 1101 -1.94 12.76 -35.25
CA CYS A 1101 -1.21 13.88 -34.68
C CYS A 1101 -0.39 13.49 -33.44
N LEU A 1102 0.71 14.21 -33.24
CA LEU A 1102 1.46 14.27 -32.00
C LEU A 1102 0.87 15.37 -31.13
N TRP A 1103 0.50 15.05 -29.90
CA TRP A 1103 0.10 16.06 -28.94
C TRP A 1103 1.29 16.42 -28.05
N LEU A 1104 1.61 17.71 -28.00
CA LEU A 1104 2.76 18.26 -27.27
C LEU A 1104 2.27 19.14 -26.13
N HIS A 1105 2.83 18.93 -24.94
CA HIS A 1105 2.52 19.72 -23.75
C HIS A 1105 3.72 20.58 -23.36
N PHE A 1106 3.54 21.88 -23.55
CA PHE A 1106 4.47 22.91 -23.10
C PHE A 1106 3.91 23.64 -21.88
N HIS A 1107 4.77 24.12 -20.99
CA HIS A 1107 4.37 24.98 -19.88
C HIS A 1107 3.73 26.27 -20.39
N PHE A 1108 4.20 26.79 -21.54
CA PHE A 1108 3.69 27.98 -22.21
C PHE A 1108 3.32 27.69 -23.69
N PRO A 1109 2.14 27.10 -23.96
CA PRO A 1109 1.77 26.63 -25.30
C PRO A 1109 1.80 27.71 -26.39
N GLN A 1110 1.48 28.97 -26.03
CA GLN A 1110 1.49 30.09 -26.98
C GLN A 1110 2.90 30.61 -27.26
N GLY A 1111 3.79 30.62 -26.26
CA GLY A 1111 5.21 30.90 -26.48
C GLY A 1111 5.85 29.82 -27.35
N ALA A 1112 5.56 28.55 -27.06
CA ALA A 1112 6.04 27.42 -27.84
C ALA A 1112 5.60 27.46 -29.32
N ARG A 1113 4.38 27.95 -29.61
CA ARG A 1113 3.90 28.17 -30.99
C ARG A 1113 4.76 29.12 -31.80
N VAL A 1114 5.42 30.07 -31.15
CA VAL A 1114 6.27 31.06 -31.80
C VAL A 1114 7.72 30.59 -31.82
N HIS A 1115 8.23 30.14 -30.67
CA HIS A 1115 9.64 29.77 -30.50
C HIS A 1115 10.04 28.47 -31.21
N TYR A 1116 9.10 27.53 -31.39
CA TYR A 1116 9.37 26.22 -31.99
C TYR A 1116 8.59 25.96 -33.28
N ALA A 1117 8.04 27.02 -33.90
CA ALA A 1117 7.21 26.93 -35.12
C ALA A 1117 7.90 26.14 -36.25
N ASP A 1118 9.15 26.49 -36.55
CA ASP A 1118 9.93 25.87 -37.63
C ASP A 1118 10.21 24.39 -37.32
N ARG A 1119 10.45 24.07 -36.06
CA ARG A 1119 10.70 22.70 -35.59
C ARG A 1119 9.44 21.85 -35.63
N PHE A 1120 8.27 22.42 -35.36
CA PHE A 1120 6.99 21.73 -35.53
C PHE A 1120 6.72 21.39 -37.01
N GLN A 1121 7.06 22.30 -37.93
CA GLN A 1121 6.96 22.03 -39.36
C GLN A 1121 7.94 20.94 -39.79
N GLU A 1122 9.17 20.96 -39.26
CA GLU A 1122 10.18 19.95 -39.52
C GLU A 1122 9.79 18.55 -38.99
N ILE A 1123 9.25 18.46 -37.77
CA ILE A 1123 8.71 17.21 -37.22
C ILE A 1123 7.55 16.70 -38.11
N THR A 1124 6.65 17.57 -38.54
CA THR A 1124 5.53 17.18 -39.41
C THR A 1124 6.03 16.67 -40.76
N ALA A 1125 7.05 17.32 -41.34
CA ALA A 1125 7.65 16.92 -42.61
C ALA A 1125 8.44 15.61 -42.54
N GLN A 1126 9.17 15.36 -41.44
CA GLN A 1126 9.98 14.15 -41.27
C GLN A 1126 9.15 12.93 -40.85
N THR A 1127 8.03 13.14 -40.16
CA THR A 1127 7.24 12.04 -39.59
C THR A 1127 5.93 11.77 -40.35
N GLY A 1128 5.38 12.77 -41.04
CA GLY A 1128 4.03 12.72 -41.62
C GLY A 1128 2.90 12.82 -40.58
N TRP A 1129 3.23 13.08 -39.31
CA TRP A 1129 2.27 13.27 -38.22
C TRP A 1129 2.03 14.77 -37.98
N GLY A 1130 0.76 15.19 -37.91
CA GLY A 1130 0.41 16.56 -37.54
C GLY A 1130 0.79 16.88 -36.09
N ILE A 1131 0.81 18.15 -35.70
CA ILE A 1131 1.16 18.56 -34.31
C ILE A 1131 0.01 19.34 -33.69
N GLU A 1132 -0.40 18.91 -32.51
CA GLU A 1132 -1.43 19.53 -31.70
C GLU A 1132 -0.83 19.97 -30.35
N LEU A 1133 -1.01 21.25 -30.00
CA LEU A 1133 -0.54 21.77 -28.71
C LEU A 1133 -1.69 21.84 -27.73
N HIS A 1134 -1.46 21.37 -26.52
CA HIS A 1134 -2.47 21.47 -25.46
C HIS A 1134 -2.60 22.92 -24.98
N GLU A 1135 -3.77 23.55 -25.23
CA GLU A 1135 -4.02 24.99 -25.06
C GLU A 1135 -3.91 25.54 -23.62
N ARG A 1136 -3.83 24.68 -22.58
CA ARG A 1136 -3.80 25.17 -21.18
C ARG A 1136 -2.38 25.48 -20.72
N VAL A 1137 -2.17 26.74 -20.35
CA VAL A 1137 -0.93 27.25 -19.72
C VAL A 1137 -0.77 26.68 -18.30
N HIS A 1138 0.46 26.30 -17.95
CA HIS A 1138 0.77 25.76 -16.63
C HIS A 1138 0.90 26.87 -15.58
N LEU A 1139 -0.19 27.13 -14.84
CA LEU A 1139 -0.32 28.27 -13.91
C LEU A 1139 0.81 28.40 -12.88
N LYS A 1140 1.31 27.29 -12.34
CA LYS A 1140 2.41 27.33 -11.36
C LYS A 1140 3.75 27.74 -12.00
N ALA A 1141 3.99 27.31 -13.25
CA ALA A 1141 5.17 27.72 -14.00
C ALA A 1141 5.07 29.21 -14.35
N LEU A 1142 3.89 29.67 -14.81
CA LEU A 1142 3.59 31.07 -15.10
C LEU A 1142 3.85 32.00 -13.89
N ILE A 1143 3.34 31.63 -12.71
CA ILE A 1143 3.55 32.38 -11.47
C ILE A 1143 5.03 32.40 -11.07
N ASN A 1144 5.74 31.27 -11.22
CA ASN A 1144 7.15 31.18 -10.85
C ASN A 1144 8.05 31.98 -11.79
N THR A 1145 7.79 31.97 -13.10
CA THR A 1145 8.51 32.79 -14.08
C THR A 1145 8.32 34.27 -13.78
N ALA A 1146 7.09 34.71 -13.47
CA ALA A 1146 6.83 36.10 -13.06
C ALA A 1146 7.57 36.47 -11.77
N ARG A 1147 7.62 35.57 -10.77
CA ARG A 1147 8.32 35.80 -9.49
C ARG A 1147 9.84 35.88 -9.64
N LYS A 1148 10.44 35.11 -10.55
CA LYS A 1148 11.89 35.15 -10.82
C LYS A 1148 12.34 36.50 -11.41
N LEU A 1149 11.44 37.18 -12.11
CA LEU A 1149 11.70 38.48 -12.73
C LEU A 1149 11.44 39.67 -11.79
N ILE A 1150 10.93 39.43 -10.57
CA ILE A 1150 10.69 40.46 -9.57
C ILE A 1150 11.91 40.53 -8.62
N PRO A 1151 12.57 41.68 -8.48
CA PRO A 1151 13.72 41.85 -7.60
C PRO A 1151 13.41 41.48 -6.15
N ILE A 1152 14.41 40.98 -5.41
CA ILE A 1152 14.26 40.52 -4.01
C ILE A 1152 13.78 41.66 -3.08
N GLU A 1153 14.08 42.90 -3.43
CA GLU A 1153 13.72 44.12 -2.71
C GLU A 1153 12.23 44.49 -2.86
N ALA A 1154 11.57 43.95 -3.89
CA ALA A 1154 10.15 44.11 -4.15
C ALA A 1154 9.37 42.93 -3.54
N LYS A 1155 8.62 43.19 -2.45
CA LYS A 1155 7.86 42.16 -1.76
C LYS A 1155 6.43 42.07 -2.30
N ILE A 1156 6.11 40.94 -2.92
CA ILE A 1156 4.75 40.62 -3.39
C ILE A 1156 3.83 40.38 -2.19
N ILE A 1157 2.66 41.02 -2.20
CA ILE A 1157 1.59 40.83 -1.21
C ILE A 1157 0.38 40.19 -1.91
N GLY A 1158 -0.15 39.13 -1.30
CA GLY A 1158 -1.38 38.50 -1.77
C GLY A 1158 -1.17 37.49 -2.89
N LYS A 1159 -2.27 36.97 -3.42
CA LYS A 1159 -2.27 36.03 -4.55
C LYS A 1159 -2.29 36.83 -5.87
N PRO A 1160 -1.54 36.41 -6.90
CA PRO A 1160 -1.61 37.03 -8.21
C PRO A 1160 -3.03 36.90 -8.79
N ILE A 1161 -3.50 37.97 -9.41
CA ILE A 1161 -4.76 37.97 -10.15
C ILE A 1161 -4.44 37.49 -11.56
N ILE A 1162 -5.09 36.42 -12.00
CA ILE A 1162 -4.87 35.83 -13.32
C ILE A 1162 -6.12 36.09 -14.16
N ASP A 1163 -5.96 36.92 -15.17
CA ASP A 1163 -6.99 37.20 -16.17
C ASP A 1163 -6.73 36.33 -17.40
N HIS A 1164 -7.49 35.23 -17.48
CA HIS A 1164 -7.41 34.30 -18.61
C HIS A 1164 -7.94 34.88 -19.92
N ALA A 1165 -8.88 35.84 -19.86
CA ALA A 1165 -9.48 36.42 -21.07
C ALA A 1165 -8.50 37.36 -21.78
N HIS A 1166 -7.69 38.08 -21.01
CA HIS A 1166 -6.68 39.01 -21.52
C HIS A 1166 -5.24 38.47 -21.43
N GLN A 1167 -5.07 37.18 -21.05
CA GLN A 1167 -3.78 36.51 -20.87
C GLN A 1167 -2.80 37.34 -20.02
N ARG A 1168 -3.31 37.84 -18.89
CA ARG A 1168 -2.58 38.77 -18.02
C ARG A 1168 -2.46 38.19 -16.62
N ILE A 1169 -1.29 38.35 -16.02
CA ILE A 1169 -1.06 38.09 -14.60
C ILE A 1169 -0.66 39.38 -13.89
N THR A 1170 -1.43 39.75 -12.87
CA THR A 1170 -1.20 40.96 -12.10
C THR A 1170 -0.68 40.60 -10.72
N PHE A 1171 0.49 41.10 -10.37
CA PHE A 1171 1.04 41.02 -9.02
C PHE A 1171 0.91 42.36 -8.32
N THR A 1172 0.55 42.32 -7.03
CA THR A 1172 0.53 43.49 -6.16
C THR A 1172 1.64 43.33 -5.13
N GLY A 1173 2.38 44.41 -4.85
CA GLY A 1173 3.50 44.35 -3.93
C GLY A 1173 3.87 45.70 -3.34
N ILE A 1174 4.77 45.67 -2.37
CA ILE A 1174 5.37 46.81 -1.69
C ILE A 1174 6.89 46.77 -1.88
N GLY A 1175 7.49 47.93 -2.13
CA GLY A 1175 8.92 48.05 -2.39
C GLY A 1175 9.21 48.97 -3.56
N ALA A 1176 10.47 49.42 -3.69
CA ALA A 1176 10.91 50.25 -4.79
C ALA A 1176 11.39 49.35 -5.94
N MET A 1177 10.80 49.52 -7.12
CA MET A 1177 11.26 48.94 -8.37
C MET A 1177 11.32 50.09 -9.37
N SER A 1178 12.44 50.29 -10.04
CA SER A 1178 12.55 51.36 -11.02
C SER A 1178 11.63 51.09 -12.21
N GLN A 1179 11.20 52.14 -12.90
CA GLN A 1179 10.34 52.01 -14.06
C GLN A 1179 11.00 51.18 -15.17
N SER A 1180 12.32 51.30 -15.34
CA SER A 1180 13.11 50.53 -16.29
C SER A 1180 13.14 49.03 -15.96
N GLU A 1181 13.29 48.65 -14.69
CA GLU A 1181 13.27 47.23 -14.28
C GLU A 1181 11.89 46.61 -14.47
N LYS A 1182 10.84 47.40 -14.23
CA LYS A 1182 9.46 46.95 -14.41
C LYS A 1182 9.16 46.68 -15.88
N GLU A 1183 9.58 47.58 -16.77
CA GLU A 1183 9.42 47.41 -18.22
C GLU A 1183 10.24 46.24 -18.75
N GLU A 1184 11.46 46.03 -18.23
CA GLU A 1184 12.31 44.88 -18.56
C GLU A 1184 11.68 43.54 -18.15
N ALA A 1185 11.23 43.44 -16.89
CA ALA A 1185 10.57 42.23 -16.38
C ALA A 1185 9.27 41.92 -17.15
N GLN A 1186 8.52 42.95 -17.55
CA GLN A 1186 7.33 42.80 -18.37
C GLN A 1186 7.65 42.31 -19.77
N ARG A 1187 8.72 42.82 -20.39
CA ARG A 1187 9.16 42.41 -21.72
C ARG A 1187 9.62 40.96 -21.72
N VAL A 1188 10.55 40.60 -20.84
CA VAL A 1188 11.11 39.24 -20.73
C VAL A 1188 10.01 38.22 -20.40
N PHE A 1189 9.08 38.57 -19.52
CA PHE A 1189 7.95 37.68 -19.22
C PHE A 1189 7.05 37.45 -20.44
N THR A 1190 6.73 38.52 -21.18
CA THR A 1190 5.87 38.43 -22.36
C THR A 1190 6.53 37.65 -23.48
N GLU A 1191 7.84 37.81 -23.69
CA GLU A 1191 8.60 37.06 -24.69
C GLU A 1191 8.65 35.55 -24.40
N VAL A 1192 8.79 35.17 -23.14
CA VAL A 1192 8.90 33.75 -22.75
C VAL A 1192 7.53 33.07 -22.68
N THR A 1193 6.51 33.73 -22.16
CA THR A 1193 5.23 33.08 -21.84
C THR A 1193 4.09 33.47 -22.77
N ALA A 1194 4.27 34.48 -23.63
CA ALA A 1194 3.22 35.15 -24.41
C ALA A 1194 2.07 35.74 -23.56
N TRP A 1195 2.30 35.95 -22.26
CA TRP A 1195 1.32 36.53 -21.32
C TRP A 1195 1.81 37.88 -20.82
N GLN A 1196 0.89 38.79 -20.53
CA GLN A 1196 1.22 40.11 -20.00
C GLN A 1196 1.46 40.04 -18.49
N LEU A 1197 2.60 40.55 -18.03
CA LEU A 1197 2.87 40.78 -16.61
C LEU A 1197 2.45 42.20 -16.23
N GLU A 1198 1.64 42.37 -15.19
CA GLU A 1198 1.31 43.67 -14.63
C GLU A 1198 1.78 43.75 -13.17
N LEU A 1199 2.72 44.66 -12.88
CA LEU A 1199 3.25 44.85 -11.53
C LEU A 1199 2.65 46.12 -10.91
N ARG A 1200 1.74 45.97 -9.93
CA ARG A 1200 1.17 47.08 -9.17
C ARG A 1200 1.94 47.24 -7.85
N MET A 1201 3.01 48.02 -7.90
CA MET A 1201 3.87 48.30 -6.74
C MET A 1201 3.50 49.66 -6.15
N GLY A 1202 3.09 49.70 -4.89
CA GLY A 1202 2.73 50.94 -4.18
C GLY A 1202 3.70 51.25 -3.04
N THR A 1203 3.75 52.52 -2.61
CA THR A 1203 4.42 52.88 -1.34
C THR A 1203 3.50 52.54 -0.16
N SER A 1204 4.07 52.24 1.00
CA SER A 1204 3.40 51.67 2.17
C SER A 1204 2.19 52.47 2.73
N GLN A 1205 1.92 53.68 2.24
CA GLN A 1205 0.79 54.51 2.68
C GLN A 1205 -0.50 54.36 1.85
N GLU A 1206 -0.47 53.82 0.62
CA GLU A 1206 -1.68 53.77 -0.25
C GLU A 1206 -2.49 52.46 -0.16
N SER A 1207 -1.93 51.40 0.45
CA SER A 1207 -2.57 50.07 0.47
C SER A 1207 -3.55 49.81 1.62
N ALA A 1208 -3.67 50.74 2.58
CA ALA A 1208 -4.58 50.60 3.72
C ALA A 1208 -6.04 50.98 3.40
N ASP A 1209 -6.29 51.68 2.28
CA ASP A 1209 -7.58 52.32 2.00
C ASP A 1209 -8.43 51.61 0.92
N ARG A 1210 -8.00 50.44 0.42
CA ARG A 1210 -8.69 49.70 -0.65
C ARG A 1210 -8.72 48.18 -0.48
N SER A 1211 -8.78 47.67 0.75
CA SER A 1211 -9.08 46.24 1.02
C SER A 1211 -10.57 45.97 0.96
#